data_AF-A0AAP0HQH1-F1
#
_entry.id   AF-A0AAP0HQH1-F1
#
_cell.length_a   1.000
_cell.length_b   1.000
_cell.length_c   1.000
_cell.angle_alpha   90.00
_cell.angle_beta   90.00
_cell.angle_gamma   90.00
#
_symmetry.space_group_name_H-M   'P 1'
#
loop_
_entity.id
_entity.type
_entity.pdbx_description
1 polymer ?
#
loop_
_entity_poly.entity_id
_entity_poly.type
_entity_poly.pdbx_seq_one_letter_code
_entity_poly.pdbx_strand_id
1 'polypeptide(L)'
;MGSRDFTFVCVFASSFGVDPRLKSQTPQPPIQESDTATRGHRHKPPARPVGEGIYRLLRHNPGNRTHTHLIYKLEFPPKEEKNEPQESLNIEREGSFLIQIKNPEQCGRGQFRGLQSKRKAVFPAHLHGEFGHRSFIPADPPDLLNYEGCEFLLISASDDVEEELGLELETEGGGEPECSDLVKTFGECGSAAPLFKGTWHWSYSNTSNLPPGPISIPIFGNWLQVGDDLNHRFLALMSQTYGRIFHLKLGSRDLVVVSDPELASEVLHGQGVEFGSRPRNVVFDIFTGNGQDMVFTIYGDHWRKMRRIMTVPFFTNKVVHAYSNMWEEEMDLVVQDLMNKDAMKMRAQGVVIRTRLQLMLYNIMYRMMFDCKFESQKDPLFIQATKFNSERSRLAQSFEYNYGDFIPFLRPFLRGFLNKCRDLQSRRLAFFNNYFIEKRRKVMEANLEGHEITCAIDHIIEAERKGEISEENVLYIVENINVAAIETTLWSMEWAIAELVNHPRVQRKIRDEISTVLHDQGDSLTESNLYKLPYLQATIKETLRLHSPIPLLVPHMNLEEAKLGGYTIPKGSKVVVNAWWLSNNPEWWKNPTEFRPERFLEEEGGTEAVAGGKVDFRFLPFGVGRRSCPGIILALPILGLVVGKLVSKFELKAPHGVEKIDVSEKGGQFSLHIASHSTVIFEPLSA
;
A
#
# COMPACT_ATOMS: atom_id res chain seq x y z
N MET A 1 -24.57 -40.67 1.76
CA MET A 1 -24.02 -40.33 3.09
C MET A 1 -22.62 -40.91 3.16
N GLY A 2 -21.59 -40.07 3.05
CA GLY A 2 -20.20 -40.48 3.24
C GLY A 2 -19.57 -39.50 4.20
N SER A 3 -19.39 -39.89 5.46
CA SER A 3 -18.63 -39.14 6.44
C SER A 3 -17.14 -39.31 6.11
N ARG A 4 -16.44 -38.21 5.86
CA ARG A 4 -14.97 -38.18 5.91
C ARG A 4 -14.60 -37.40 7.16
N ASP A 5 -13.98 -38.08 8.11
CA ASP A 5 -13.45 -37.48 9.32
C ASP A 5 -12.15 -36.76 8.96
N PHE A 6 -12.10 -35.44 9.17
CA PHE A 6 -10.88 -34.65 9.07
C PHE A 6 -10.53 -34.11 10.46
N THR A 7 -9.34 -34.44 10.93
CA THR A 7 -8.76 -33.87 12.15
C THR A 7 -7.82 -32.73 11.74
N PHE A 8 -8.16 -31.48 12.07
CA PHE A 8 -7.25 -30.34 11.91
C PHE A 8 -6.59 -30.01 13.24
N VAL A 9 -5.26 -29.92 13.25
CA VAL A 9 -4.47 -29.44 14.39
C VAL A 9 -4.10 -27.99 14.09
N CYS A 10 -4.79 -27.02 14.70
CA CYS A 10 -4.38 -25.62 14.68
C CYS A 10 -3.43 -25.36 15.86
N VAL A 11 -2.13 -25.27 15.56
CA VAL A 11 -1.13 -24.72 16.49
C VAL A 11 -1.11 -23.21 16.29
N PHE A 12 -1.47 -22.42 17.31
CA PHE A 12 -1.20 -20.99 17.31
C PHE A 12 0.30 -20.78 17.52
N ALA A 13 1.05 -20.76 16.43
CA ALA A 13 2.37 -20.13 16.38
C ALA A 13 2.20 -18.79 15.66
N SER A 14 2.74 -17.71 16.22
CA SER A 14 2.95 -16.47 15.49
C SER A 14 3.73 -16.84 14.21
N SER A 15 3.07 -16.65 13.07
CA SER A 15 3.45 -16.92 11.68
C SER A 15 4.94 -17.10 11.40
N PHE A 16 5.30 -18.19 10.69
CA PHE A 16 5.93 -18.12 9.36
C PHE A 16 5.75 -19.45 8.60
N GLY A 17 5.17 -19.35 7.39
CA GLY A 17 5.39 -20.23 6.22
C GLY A 17 4.93 -21.70 6.28
N VAL A 18 3.88 -22.03 5.54
CA VAL A 18 3.63 -23.40 5.04
C VAL A 18 3.71 -23.35 3.51
N ASP A 19 4.48 -24.26 2.90
CA ASP A 19 4.41 -24.57 1.47
C ASP A 19 3.60 -25.87 1.24
N PRO A 20 2.53 -25.84 0.43
CA PRO A 20 1.76 -27.03 0.07
C PRO A 20 2.38 -27.79 -1.12
N ARG A 21 2.51 -29.12 -0.96
CA ARG A 21 2.74 -30.06 -2.06
C ARG A 21 1.64 -29.93 -3.13
N LEU A 22 1.96 -29.27 -4.24
CA LEU A 22 1.23 -29.33 -5.51
C LEU A 22 2.20 -29.80 -6.60
N LYS A 23 2.12 -31.09 -6.91
CA LYS A 23 2.69 -31.65 -8.14
C LYS A 23 1.83 -31.17 -9.31
N SER A 24 2.32 -30.25 -10.13
CA SER A 24 1.89 -30.12 -11.52
C SER A 24 2.94 -29.41 -12.37
N GLN A 25 3.29 -30.07 -13.47
CA GLN A 25 4.22 -29.62 -14.51
C GLN A 25 3.76 -28.29 -15.13
N THR A 26 4.65 -27.28 -15.22
CA THR A 26 4.66 -26.18 -16.22
C THR A 26 6.03 -25.44 -16.13
N PRO A 27 6.49 -24.74 -17.18
CA PRO A 27 7.90 -24.65 -17.54
C PRO A 27 8.68 -23.56 -16.80
N GLN A 28 9.99 -23.75 -16.66
CA GLN A 28 10.92 -22.77 -16.08
C GLN A 28 10.97 -21.45 -16.87
N PRO A 29 11.20 -20.31 -16.20
CA PRO A 29 11.33 -18.99 -16.84
C PRO A 29 12.59 -18.89 -17.72
N PRO A 30 12.63 -17.98 -18.72
CA PRO A 30 13.68 -17.95 -19.73
C PRO A 30 15.04 -17.49 -19.18
N ILE A 31 16.09 -18.15 -19.67
CA ILE A 31 17.50 -17.93 -19.33
C ILE A 31 17.98 -16.60 -19.92
N GLN A 32 18.54 -15.72 -19.09
CA GLN A 32 19.05 -14.41 -19.52
C GLN A 32 20.51 -14.53 -19.95
N GLU A 33 20.73 -14.77 -21.24
CA GLU A 33 22.06 -14.75 -21.86
C GLU A 33 22.39 -13.34 -22.34
N SER A 34 23.65 -12.91 -22.16
CA SER A 34 24.10 -11.61 -22.67
C SER A 34 25.57 -11.64 -23.06
N ASP A 35 25.88 -10.94 -24.15
CA ASP A 35 27.22 -10.77 -24.71
C ASP A 35 27.79 -9.41 -24.32
N THR A 36 29.06 -9.38 -23.94
CA THR A 36 29.77 -8.12 -23.65
C THR A 36 31.09 -8.04 -24.40
N ALA A 37 31.36 -6.86 -24.98
CA ALA A 37 32.46 -6.60 -25.91
C ALA A 37 33.88 -6.75 -25.31
N THR A 38 34.01 -6.88 -23.98
CA THR A 38 35.30 -7.05 -23.30
C THR A 38 35.50 -8.43 -22.68
N ARG A 39 34.46 -9.28 -22.58
CA ARG A 39 34.55 -10.56 -21.84
C ARG A 39 33.79 -11.75 -22.46
N GLY A 40 33.14 -11.60 -23.62
CA GLY A 40 32.46 -12.68 -24.34
C GLY A 40 31.12 -13.13 -23.71
N HIS A 41 30.58 -14.26 -24.21
CA HIS A 41 29.28 -14.86 -23.83
C HIS A 41 29.24 -15.18 -22.33
N ARG A 42 28.24 -14.69 -21.61
CA ARG A 42 28.04 -15.00 -20.19
C ARG A 42 26.70 -15.69 -19.90
N HIS A 43 26.78 -16.67 -19.01
CA HIS A 43 25.69 -17.41 -18.40
C HIS A 43 25.65 -17.11 -16.88
N LYS A 44 24.51 -16.65 -16.35
CA LYS A 44 24.29 -16.46 -14.89
C LYS A 44 23.35 -17.56 -14.39
N PRO A 45 23.80 -18.49 -13.52
CA PRO A 45 22.89 -19.51 -12.96
C PRO A 45 22.07 -18.94 -11.78
N PRO A 46 20.84 -19.42 -11.56
CA PRO A 46 20.03 -19.09 -10.37
C PRO A 46 20.61 -19.73 -9.09
N ALA A 47 20.31 -19.16 -7.92
CA ALA A 47 20.70 -19.69 -6.61
C ALA A 47 20.37 -21.19 -6.47
N ARG A 48 21.27 -21.98 -5.89
CA ARG A 48 21.12 -23.43 -5.72
C ARG A 48 20.84 -23.79 -4.26
N PRO A 49 19.82 -24.62 -3.97
CA PRO A 49 19.58 -25.12 -2.62
C PRO A 49 20.74 -26.03 -2.17
N VAL A 50 21.20 -25.83 -0.93
CA VAL A 50 22.33 -26.57 -0.35
C VAL A 50 21.90 -27.87 0.35
N GLY A 51 20.60 -28.07 0.57
CA GLY A 51 20.03 -29.27 1.18
C GLY A 51 18.87 -28.96 2.12
N GLU A 52 18.17 -29.99 2.56
CA GLU A 52 17.19 -29.91 3.64
C GLU A 52 17.90 -30.02 5.01
N GLY A 53 17.27 -29.54 6.07
CA GLY A 53 17.88 -29.53 7.40
C GLY A 53 16.86 -29.26 8.49
N ILE A 54 17.18 -29.72 9.70
CA ILE A 54 16.34 -29.54 10.89
C ILE A 54 16.81 -28.30 11.62
N TYR A 55 15.87 -27.43 11.97
CA TYR A 55 16.15 -26.25 12.78
C TYR A 55 15.42 -26.29 14.12
N ARG A 56 15.96 -25.60 15.11
CA ARG A 56 15.34 -25.42 16.42
C ARG A 56 15.62 -24.03 16.97
N LEU A 57 14.59 -23.44 17.57
CA LEU A 57 14.74 -22.21 18.33
C LEU A 57 14.97 -22.56 19.80
N LEU A 58 16.18 -22.35 20.30
CA LEU A 58 16.55 -22.60 21.69
C LEU A 58 16.46 -21.31 22.50
N ARG A 59 15.48 -21.25 23.40
CA ARG A 59 15.43 -20.19 24.42
C ARG A 59 16.36 -20.54 25.57
N HIS A 60 17.25 -19.62 25.91
CA HIS A 60 18.16 -19.75 27.03
C HIS A 60 17.97 -18.56 27.98
N ASN A 61 17.99 -18.84 29.28
CA ASN A 61 17.69 -17.86 30.33
C ASN A 61 18.83 -17.87 31.37
N PRO A 62 20.00 -17.28 31.06
CA PRO A 62 21.06 -17.15 32.04
C PRO A 62 20.72 -15.89 32.87
N GLY A 63 19.85 -16.06 33.86
CA GLY A 63 19.33 -14.98 34.71
C GLY A 63 18.07 -14.30 34.17
N ASN A 64 17.86 -13.02 34.52
CA ASN A 64 16.59 -12.29 34.32
C ASN A 64 16.30 -11.82 32.87
N ARG A 65 16.99 -12.34 31.85
CA ARG A 65 16.73 -12.00 30.44
C ARG A 65 16.75 -13.23 29.54
N THR A 66 15.71 -13.36 28.74
CA THR A 66 15.52 -14.48 27.81
C THR A 66 16.05 -14.16 26.43
N HIS A 67 16.95 -15.01 25.94
CA HIS A 67 17.48 -14.96 24.58
C HIS A 67 17.00 -16.18 23.80
N THR A 68 16.84 -16.06 22.48
CA THR A 68 16.47 -17.17 21.58
C THR A 68 17.55 -17.36 20.53
N HIS A 69 18.08 -18.57 20.39
CA HIS A 69 19.05 -18.95 19.37
C HIS A 69 18.37 -19.81 18.29
N LEU A 70 18.74 -19.63 17.02
CA LEU A 70 18.33 -20.52 15.93
C LEU A 70 19.47 -21.50 15.65
N ILE A 71 19.24 -22.76 15.97
CA ILE A 71 20.16 -23.85 15.68
C ILE A 71 19.68 -24.50 14.40
N TYR A 72 20.55 -24.64 13.41
CA TYR A 72 20.22 -25.26 12.12
C TYR A 72 21.22 -26.37 11.84
N LYS A 73 20.73 -27.59 11.65
CA LYS A 73 21.53 -28.77 11.31
C LYS A 73 21.13 -29.22 9.91
N LEU A 74 22.06 -29.14 8.97
CA LEU A 74 21.87 -29.66 7.62
C LEU A 74 21.75 -31.19 7.67
N GLU A 75 20.77 -31.75 6.99
CA GLU A 75 20.61 -33.20 6.87
C GLU A 75 21.29 -33.68 5.60
N PHE A 76 22.20 -34.64 5.75
CA PHE A 76 22.84 -35.28 4.61
C PHE A 76 22.01 -36.49 4.19
N PRO A 77 21.76 -36.67 2.88
CA PRO A 77 21.20 -37.90 2.35
C PRO A 77 22.01 -39.15 2.75
N PRO A 78 21.43 -40.35 2.68
CA PRO A 78 22.15 -41.61 2.92
C PRO A 78 23.44 -41.68 2.08
N LYS A 79 24.49 -42.35 2.57
CA LYS A 79 25.80 -42.43 1.86
C LYS A 79 25.72 -43.04 0.46
N GLU A 80 24.62 -43.69 0.13
CA GLU A 80 24.35 -44.39 -1.13
C GLU A 80 23.62 -43.50 -2.16
N GLU A 81 23.10 -42.34 -1.74
CA GLU A 81 22.48 -41.34 -2.63
C GLU A 81 23.46 -40.22 -2.99
N LYS A 82 23.29 -39.61 -4.18
CA LYS A 82 24.15 -38.55 -4.68
C LYS A 82 23.93 -37.23 -3.93
N ASN A 83 25.00 -36.68 -3.33
CA ASN A 83 25.01 -35.41 -2.61
C ASN A 83 25.53 -34.24 -3.46
N GLU A 84 25.06 -34.13 -4.68
CA GLU A 84 25.62 -33.23 -5.71
C GLU A 84 25.75 -31.76 -5.24
N PRO A 85 24.75 -31.14 -4.56
CA PRO A 85 24.87 -29.76 -4.08
C PRO A 85 25.94 -29.59 -2.98
N GLN A 86 25.98 -30.47 -1.98
CA GLN A 86 26.88 -30.38 -0.83
C GLN A 86 28.32 -30.75 -1.21
N GLU A 87 28.51 -31.75 -2.08
CA GLU A 87 29.81 -32.14 -2.63
C GLU A 87 30.39 -31.04 -3.53
N SER A 88 29.55 -30.39 -4.36
CA SER A 88 29.99 -29.28 -5.21
C SER A 88 30.43 -28.04 -4.42
N LEU A 89 30.00 -27.92 -3.17
CA LEU A 89 30.33 -26.84 -2.24
C LEU A 89 31.35 -27.27 -1.16
N ASN A 90 31.90 -28.49 -1.24
CA ASN A 90 32.87 -29.04 -0.29
C ASN A 90 32.39 -29.03 1.18
N ILE A 91 31.09 -29.25 1.41
CA ILE A 91 30.52 -29.30 2.76
C ILE A 91 30.75 -30.70 3.33
N GLU A 92 31.66 -30.82 4.29
CA GLU A 92 31.98 -32.08 4.94
C GLU A 92 30.80 -32.57 5.81
N ARG A 93 30.63 -33.90 5.89
CA ARG A 93 29.55 -34.55 6.67
C ARG A 93 29.74 -34.45 8.19
N GLU A 94 30.78 -33.75 8.63
CA GLU A 94 31.29 -33.74 10.00
C GLU A 94 31.22 -32.31 10.55
N GLY A 95 30.08 -31.95 11.17
CA GLY A 95 29.95 -30.66 11.86
C GLY A 95 28.50 -30.24 12.17
N SER A 96 28.30 -29.62 13.34
CA SER A 96 27.08 -28.87 13.67
C SER A 96 27.39 -27.37 13.63
N PHE A 97 26.55 -26.56 12.98
CA PHE A 97 26.75 -25.12 12.85
C PHE A 97 25.87 -24.36 13.84
N LEU A 98 26.48 -23.48 14.64
CA LEU A 98 25.73 -22.58 15.52
C LEU A 98 25.55 -21.23 14.83
N ILE A 99 24.30 -20.79 14.66
CA ILE A 99 23.97 -19.46 14.11
C ILE A 99 23.39 -18.61 15.24
N GLN A 100 24.12 -17.58 15.65
CA GLN A 100 23.60 -16.60 16.60
C GLN A 100 23.00 -15.40 15.86
N ILE A 101 21.70 -15.15 16.07
CA ILE A 101 21.01 -13.96 15.58
C ILE A 101 20.71 -13.09 16.80
N LYS A 102 21.23 -11.86 16.85
CA LYS A 102 20.93 -10.89 17.91
C LYS A 102 19.88 -9.88 17.47
N ASN A 103 19.11 -9.43 18.45
CA ASN A 103 18.17 -8.32 18.29
C ASN A 103 18.93 -6.98 18.39
N PRO A 104 18.94 -6.15 17.34
CA PRO A 104 19.70 -4.89 17.32
C PRO A 104 19.08 -3.80 18.21
N GLU A 105 17.86 -3.95 18.72
CA GLU A 105 17.19 -2.91 19.54
C GLU A 105 17.54 -2.96 21.04
N GLN A 106 18.48 -3.80 21.50
CA GLN A 106 19.00 -3.77 22.87
C GLN A 106 20.46 -3.30 22.94
N CYS A 107 20.68 -2.09 23.46
CA CYS A 107 21.99 -1.61 23.89
C CYS A 107 22.47 -2.40 25.12
N GLY A 108 23.28 -3.44 24.90
CA GLY A 108 24.08 -4.08 25.94
C GLY A 108 25.46 -3.43 26.02
N ARG A 109 25.82 -2.87 27.18
CA ARG A 109 27.22 -2.52 27.49
C ARG A 109 28.05 -3.80 27.43
N GLY A 110 29.10 -3.77 26.62
CA GLY A 110 29.89 -4.96 26.29
C GLY A 110 30.57 -5.61 27.50
N GLN A 111 30.65 -6.93 27.43
CA GLN A 111 31.79 -7.74 27.87
C GLN A 111 31.68 -9.10 27.16
N PHE A 112 32.31 -9.24 26.00
CA PHE A 112 32.65 -10.56 25.46
C PHE A 112 34.08 -10.88 25.91
N ARG A 113 34.25 -12.02 26.60
CA ARG A 113 35.57 -12.62 26.86
C ARG A 113 36.01 -13.35 25.59
N GLY A 114 36.70 -12.63 24.71
CA GLY A 114 37.54 -13.20 23.65
C GLY A 114 39.00 -13.33 24.09
N LEU A 115 39.74 -14.20 23.41
CA LEU A 115 41.15 -14.56 23.62
C LEU A 115 42.11 -13.35 23.73
N GLN A 116 43.14 -13.49 24.55
CA GLN A 116 44.04 -12.40 25.00
C GLN A 116 44.94 -11.79 23.90
N SER A 117 45.22 -10.50 24.10
CA SER A 117 45.69 -9.48 23.13
C SER A 117 47.17 -9.47 22.72
N LYS A 118 47.92 -10.58 22.77
CA LYS A 118 49.39 -10.53 22.58
C LYS A 118 49.97 -11.23 21.35
N ARG A 119 49.19 -11.52 20.30
CA ARG A 119 49.73 -11.87 18.98
C ARG A 119 48.99 -11.12 17.88
N LYS A 120 49.67 -10.15 17.24
CA LYS A 120 49.23 -9.62 15.94
C LYS A 120 49.73 -10.56 14.85
N ALA A 121 48.81 -11.08 14.04
CA ALA A 121 49.16 -11.81 12.83
C ALA A 121 49.84 -10.86 11.83
N VAL A 122 50.89 -11.33 11.16
CA VAL A 122 51.56 -10.62 10.06
C VAL A 122 51.16 -11.31 8.77
N PHE A 123 50.44 -10.62 7.90
CA PHE A 123 49.94 -11.18 6.64
C PHE A 123 51.00 -11.14 5.53
N PRO A 124 51.02 -12.13 4.60
CA PRO A 124 51.85 -12.12 3.40
C PRO A 124 51.70 -10.83 2.56
N ALA A 125 52.78 -10.38 1.91
CA ALA A 125 52.81 -9.09 1.18
C ALA A 125 51.82 -9.00 0.00
N HIS A 126 51.48 -10.14 -0.62
CA HIS A 126 50.47 -10.16 -1.70
C HIS A 126 49.05 -9.92 -1.17
N LEU A 127 48.73 -10.40 0.04
CA LEU A 127 47.45 -10.13 0.72
C LEU A 127 47.36 -8.68 1.22
N HIS A 128 48.46 -8.07 1.66
CA HIS A 128 48.48 -6.63 1.94
C HIS A 128 48.27 -5.76 0.68
N GLY A 129 48.67 -6.25 -0.49
CA GLY A 129 48.41 -5.60 -1.78
C GLY A 129 46.95 -5.66 -2.22
N GLU A 130 46.27 -6.78 -1.98
CA GLU A 130 44.86 -6.98 -2.35
C GLU A 130 43.86 -6.39 -1.34
N PHE A 131 44.14 -6.45 -0.03
CA PHE A 131 43.29 -5.83 0.99
C PHE A 131 43.56 -4.33 1.16
N GLY A 132 44.76 -3.85 0.81
CA GLY A 132 45.17 -2.48 1.09
C GLY A 132 44.96 -2.12 2.57
N HIS A 133 44.14 -1.10 2.84
CA HIS A 133 43.74 -0.68 4.19
C HIS A 133 42.33 -1.16 4.60
N ARG A 134 41.71 -2.06 3.82
CA ARG A 134 40.29 -2.44 3.98
C ARG A 134 40.15 -3.85 4.55
N SER A 135 39.21 -4.02 5.48
CA SER A 135 38.95 -5.28 6.19
C SER A 135 37.81 -6.14 5.59
N PHE A 136 37.21 -5.75 4.46
CA PHE A 136 36.01 -6.39 3.87
C PHE A 136 35.91 -6.22 2.32
N ILE A 137 35.24 -7.16 1.62
CA ILE A 137 34.85 -7.13 0.18
C ILE A 137 33.35 -7.48 0.00
N PRO A 138 32.69 -7.11 -1.12
CA PRO A 138 31.25 -7.32 -1.32
C PRO A 138 30.87 -8.76 -1.69
N ALA A 139 29.74 -9.22 -1.16
CA ALA A 139 29.04 -10.42 -1.56
C ALA A 139 28.14 -10.11 -2.78
N ASP A 140 28.19 -10.95 -3.81
CA ASP A 140 27.23 -10.95 -4.94
C ASP A 140 26.86 -12.40 -5.27
N PRO A 141 25.58 -12.82 -5.21
CA PRO A 141 24.36 -12.05 -4.89
C PRO A 141 23.81 -12.35 -3.47
N PRO A 142 23.61 -11.36 -2.57
CA PRO A 142 23.35 -11.64 -1.16
C PRO A 142 22.07 -10.99 -0.62
N ASP A 143 20.93 -11.11 -1.32
CA ASP A 143 19.64 -10.61 -0.80
C ASP A 143 19.17 -11.35 0.48
N LEU A 144 19.94 -12.31 0.97
CA LEU A 144 19.74 -13.00 2.25
C LEU A 144 20.06 -12.12 3.48
N LEU A 145 20.65 -10.93 3.30
CA LEU A 145 21.32 -10.14 4.36
C LEU A 145 20.71 -8.77 4.66
N ASN A 146 19.53 -8.45 4.12
CA ASN A 146 19.02 -7.08 4.14
C ASN A 146 18.09 -6.77 5.35
N TYR A 147 18.65 -6.82 6.57
CA TYR A 147 18.13 -6.13 7.76
C TYR A 147 19.27 -5.40 8.49
N GLU A 148 18.99 -4.21 9.01
CA GLU A 148 19.99 -3.34 9.67
C GLU A 148 20.34 -3.87 11.08
N GLY A 149 21.64 -4.06 11.36
CA GLY A 149 22.18 -4.56 12.65
C GLY A 149 22.57 -6.05 12.70
N CYS A 150 22.67 -6.73 11.55
CA CYS A 150 23.01 -8.14 11.47
C CYS A 150 24.54 -8.37 11.58
N GLU A 151 24.98 -9.24 12.50
CA GLU A 151 26.36 -9.75 12.58
C GLU A 151 26.34 -11.29 12.56
N PHE A 152 27.28 -11.88 11.82
CA PHE A 152 27.45 -13.33 11.70
C PHE A 152 28.69 -13.79 12.46
N LEU A 153 28.55 -14.84 13.26
CA LEU A 153 29.68 -15.58 13.81
C LEU A 153 29.44 -17.06 13.60
N LEU A 154 30.27 -17.67 12.75
CA LEU A 154 30.32 -19.11 12.54
C LEU A 154 31.49 -19.64 13.39
N ILE A 155 31.20 -20.57 14.30
CA ILE A 155 32.22 -21.25 15.09
C ILE A 155 32.14 -22.73 14.71
N SER A 156 33.19 -23.28 14.12
CA SER A 156 33.40 -24.72 14.07
C SER A 156 33.93 -25.17 15.44
N ALA A 157 33.25 -26.07 16.11
CA ALA A 157 33.86 -26.82 17.20
C ALA A 157 34.44 -28.12 16.62
N SER A 158 35.66 -28.48 17.02
CA SER A 158 36.28 -29.76 16.67
C SER A 158 35.58 -30.93 17.34
N ASP A 159 36.03 -32.14 17.01
CA ASP A 159 35.41 -33.46 17.27
C ASP A 159 35.01 -33.80 18.71
N ASP A 160 35.27 -32.95 19.71
CA ASP A 160 34.92 -33.21 21.11
C ASP A 160 34.24 -32.00 21.77
N VAL A 161 32.93 -31.92 21.55
CA VAL A 161 32.05 -30.86 22.10
C VAL A 161 31.94 -30.97 23.63
N GLU A 162 32.20 -32.15 24.21
CA GLU A 162 32.06 -32.42 25.64
C GLU A 162 33.22 -31.83 26.45
N GLU A 163 34.44 -31.88 25.91
CA GLU A 163 35.65 -31.32 26.54
C GLU A 163 35.61 -29.77 26.58
N GLU A 164 35.06 -29.12 25.55
CA GLU A 164 34.97 -27.65 25.47
C GLU A 164 33.76 -27.05 26.19
N LEU A 165 32.63 -27.77 26.29
CA LEU A 165 31.40 -27.29 26.93
C LEU A 165 31.16 -27.87 28.33
N GLY A 166 31.88 -28.92 28.73
CA GLY A 166 31.78 -29.56 30.04
C GLY A 166 30.48 -30.33 30.26
N LEU A 167 29.94 -30.96 29.21
CA LEU A 167 28.69 -31.72 29.23
C LEU A 167 28.91 -33.13 28.67
N GLU A 168 28.70 -34.17 29.47
CA GLU A 168 28.74 -35.60 29.03
C GLU A 168 27.42 -35.98 28.33
N LEU A 169 27.49 -36.57 27.13
CA LEU A 169 26.35 -37.13 26.39
C LEU A 169 26.57 -38.64 26.17
N GLU A 170 25.88 -39.47 26.96
CA GLU A 170 25.85 -40.91 26.69
C GLU A 170 25.12 -41.21 25.38
N THR A 171 25.80 -41.87 24.46
CA THR A 171 25.21 -42.46 23.26
C THR A 171 25.42 -43.95 23.28
N GLU A 172 24.37 -44.75 23.42
CA GLU A 172 24.38 -46.10 22.85
C GLU A 172 22.99 -46.74 22.76
N GLY A 173 22.84 -47.62 21.78
CA GLY A 173 21.85 -48.71 21.82
C GLY A 173 20.81 -48.67 20.70
N GLY A 174 21.17 -49.24 19.54
CA GLY A 174 20.18 -49.57 18.52
C GLY A 174 19.23 -50.68 18.99
N GLY A 175 17.93 -50.46 18.78
CA GLY A 175 16.91 -51.51 18.83
C GLY A 175 15.63 -51.13 19.58
N GLU A 176 14.75 -50.33 18.95
CA GLU A 176 13.30 -50.59 18.79
C GLU A 176 12.56 -49.35 18.21
N PRO A 177 11.50 -49.53 17.42
CA PRO A 177 10.86 -48.49 16.61
C PRO A 177 9.67 -47.86 17.35
N GLU A 178 9.93 -47.10 18.41
CA GLU A 178 8.98 -46.10 18.90
C GLU A 178 9.75 -44.81 19.20
N CYS A 179 9.25 -43.70 18.66
CA CYS A 179 9.66 -42.31 18.86
C CYS A 179 10.81 -42.04 19.85
N SER A 180 11.89 -41.44 19.35
CA SER A 180 13.00 -40.88 20.15
C SER A 180 12.50 -40.11 21.36
N ASP A 181 12.80 -40.63 22.55
CA ASP A 181 12.29 -40.17 23.84
C ASP A 181 13.04 -38.93 24.38
N LEU A 182 13.38 -37.98 23.51
CA LEU A 182 13.89 -36.65 23.88
C LEU A 182 12.85 -35.80 24.64
N VAL A 183 11.59 -36.24 24.63
CA VAL A 183 10.45 -35.59 25.29
C VAL A 183 10.36 -35.96 26.78
N LYS A 184 10.86 -37.13 27.19
CA LYS A 184 10.87 -37.52 28.61
C LYS A 184 12.06 -36.96 29.38
N THR A 185 13.23 -36.80 28.75
CA THR A 185 14.47 -36.38 29.42
C THR A 185 14.43 -34.94 29.94
N PHE A 186 13.65 -34.04 29.31
CA PHE A 186 13.60 -32.62 29.68
C PHE A 186 12.29 -32.17 30.33
N GLY A 187 11.49 -33.10 30.86
CA GLY A 187 10.65 -32.84 32.02
C GLY A 187 9.71 -31.63 32.00
N GLU A 188 9.24 -31.16 30.85
CA GLU A 188 7.95 -30.49 30.70
C GLU A 188 7.41 -30.87 29.32
N CYS A 189 6.69 -32.00 29.29
CA CYS A 189 5.84 -32.35 28.18
C CYS A 189 4.67 -31.36 28.15
N GLY A 190 4.92 -30.17 27.61
CA GLY A 190 3.87 -29.21 27.30
C GLY A 190 2.91 -29.89 26.32
N SER A 191 1.72 -30.23 26.81
CA SER A 191 0.68 -30.86 26.01
C SER A 191 0.53 -30.13 24.68
N ALA A 192 0.82 -30.80 23.56
CA ALA A 192 0.39 -30.39 22.23
C ALA A 192 -1.12 -30.64 22.06
N ALA A 193 -1.90 -30.41 23.12
CA ALA A 193 -3.34 -30.30 23.00
C ALA A 193 -3.59 -29.12 22.05
N PRO A 194 -4.22 -29.36 20.89
CA PRO A 194 -4.64 -28.24 20.05
C PRO A 194 -5.50 -27.33 20.92
N LEU A 195 -5.28 -26.01 20.80
CA LEU A 195 -6.02 -25.01 21.58
C LEU A 195 -7.55 -25.22 21.44
N PHE A 196 -7.96 -25.82 20.32
CA PHE A 196 -9.30 -26.33 20.04
C PHE A 196 -9.22 -27.73 19.40
N LYS A 197 -9.85 -28.74 20.02
CA LYS A 197 -10.06 -30.07 19.43
C LYS A 197 -11.56 -30.26 19.18
N GLY A 198 -11.95 -30.64 17.97
CA GLY A 198 -13.35 -30.91 17.66
C GLY A 198 -13.53 -31.65 16.34
N THR A 199 -14.57 -32.48 16.27
CA THR A 199 -15.08 -33.09 15.03
C THR A 199 -16.19 -32.18 14.48
N TRP A 200 -15.99 -31.64 13.29
CA TRP A 200 -16.97 -30.77 12.65
C TRP A 200 -17.82 -31.59 11.69
N HIS A 201 -19.10 -31.74 12.03
CA HIS A 201 -20.08 -32.27 11.10
C HIS A 201 -20.43 -31.17 10.09
N TRP A 202 -19.94 -31.32 8.85
CA TRP A 202 -20.35 -30.48 7.74
C TRP A 202 -21.81 -30.77 7.40
N SER A 203 -22.74 -29.99 7.97
CA SER A 203 -24.06 -29.84 7.34
C SER A 203 -23.93 -28.74 6.29
N TYR A 204 -23.86 -29.10 5.02
CA TYR A 204 -24.14 -28.15 3.95
C TYR A 204 -25.59 -27.67 4.12
N SER A 205 -25.80 -26.53 4.79
CA SER A 205 -27.09 -25.83 4.67
C SER A 205 -27.07 -25.14 3.32
N ASN A 206 -27.56 -25.85 2.32
CA ASN A 206 -27.65 -25.40 0.94
C ASN A 206 -28.81 -24.41 0.77
N THR A 207 -28.77 -23.26 1.45
CA THR A 207 -29.95 -22.37 1.56
C THR A 207 -29.77 -20.96 0.99
N SER A 208 -28.59 -20.59 0.48
CA SER A 208 -28.45 -19.30 -0.22
C SER A 208 -27.57 -19.42 -1.47
N ASN A 209 -28.08 -18.90 -2.58
CA ASN A 209 -27.38 -18.77 -3.86
C ASN A 209 -26.30 -17.67 -3.77
N LEU A 210 -25.25 -17.87 -2.96
CA LEU A 210 -24.16 -16.91 -2.80
C LEU A 210 -23.29 -16.86 -4.06
N PRO A 211 -22.58 -15.74 -4.32
CA PRO A 211 -21.56 -15.71 -5.36
C PRO A 211 -20.54 -16.83 -5.17
N PRO A 212 -19.95 -17.37 -6.25
CA PRO A 212 -18.92 -18.40 -6.17
C PRO A 212 -17.70 -17.90 -5.39
N GLY A 213 -16.90 -18.81 -4.86
CA GLY A 213 -15.70 -18.45 -4.09
C GLY A 213 -14.99 -19.69 -3.52
N PRO A 214 -13.80 -19.50 -2.94
CA PRO A 214 -13.10 -20.57 -2.25
C PRO A 214 -13.92 -21.10 -1.06
N ILE A 215 -13.81 -22.39 -0.79
CA ILE A 215 -14.48 -23.02 0.34
C ILE A 215 -13.97 -22.42 1.65
N SER A 216 -14.88 -21.85 2.44
CA SER A 216 -14.58 -21.23 3.73
C SER A 216 -14.24 -22.26 4.81
N ILE A 217 -13.18 -22.00 5.57
CA ILE A 217 -12.77 -22.78 6.74
C ILE A 217 -13.55 -22.28 7.97
N PRO A 218 -13.94 -23.14 8.94
CA PRO A 218 -14.58 -22.70 10.17
C PRO A 218 -13.81 -21.58 10.89
N ILE A 219 -14.54 -20.62 11.45
CA ILE A 219 -14.04 -19.43 12.19
C ILE A 219 -13.28 -18.43 11.32
N PHE A 220 -12.28 -18.86 10.55
CA PHE A 220 -11.41 -17.98 9.76
C PHE A 220 -11.98 -17.63 8.38
N GLY A 221 -12.97 -18.40 7.92
CA GLY A 221 -13.46 -18.33 6.56
C GLY A 221 -12.33 -18.58 5.55
N ASN A 222 -12.11 -17.65 4.65
CA ASN A 222 -11.04 -17.67 3.66
C ASN A 222 -9.79 -16.91 4.10
N TRP A 223 -9.78 -16.25 5.26
CA TRP A 223 -8.68 -15.35 5.66
C TRP A 223 -7.30 -16.01 5.61
N LEU A 224 -7.15 -17.24 6.11
CA LEU A 224 -5.87 -17.98 6.05
C LEU A 224 -5.46 -18.42 4.64
N GLN A 225 -6.41 -18.46 3.69
CA GLN A 225 -6.16 -18.82 2.29
C GLN A 225 -5.73 -17.59 1.47
N VAL A 226 -6.30 -16.41 1.77
CA VAL A 226 -6.09 -15.18 0.98
C VAL A 226 -5.14 -14.17 1.63
N GLY A 227 -4.86 -14.31 2.93
CA GLY A 227 -4.04 -13.35 3.69
C GLY A 227 -4.75 -12.02 3.93
N ASP A 228 -3.97 -11.01 4.35
CA ASP A 228 -4.47 -9.66 4.63
C ASP A 228 -4.43 -8.71 3.43
N ASP A 229 -3.49 -8.92 2.50
CA ASP A 229 -3.27 -8.03 1.36
C ASP A 229 -4.23 -8.31 0.20
N LEU A 230 -5.48 -7.87 0.36
CA LEU A 230 -6.52 -7.94 -0.67
C LEU A 230 -6.41 -6.76 -1.64
N ASN A 231 -5.32 -6.70 -2.39
CA ASN A 231 -5.07 -5.70 -3.42
C ASN A 231 -5.78 -6.00 -4.75
N HIS A 232 -5.82 -5.02 -5.64
CA HIS A 232 -6.53 -5.09 -6.93
C HIS A 232 -6.03 -6.18 -7.88
N ARG A 233 -4.71 -6.47 -7.89
CA ARG A 233 -4.14 -7.51 -8.75
C ARG A 233 -4.51 -8.90 -8.26
N PHE A 234 -4.40 -9.13 -6.95
CA PHE A 234 -4.80 -10.40 -6.35
C PHE A 234 -6.30 -10.67 -6.57
N LEU A 235 -7.15 -9.67 -6.34
CA LEU A 235 -8.59 -9.80 -6.58
C LEU A 235 -8.94 -9.97 -8.07
N ALA A 236 -8.16 -9.40 -8.99
CA ALA A 236 -8.30 -9.65 -10.42
C ALA A 236 -7.91 -11.09 -10.82
N LEU A 237 -6.86 -11.66 -10.20
CA LEU A 237 -6.51 -13.07 -10.41
C LEU A 237 -7.62 -14.00 -9.88
N MET A 238 -8.19 -13.67 -8.72
CA MET A 238 -9.31 -14.43 -8.19
C MET A 238 -10.56 -14.34 -9.08
N SER A 239 -10.85 -13.19 -9.70
CA SER A 239 -12.00 -13.07 -10.61
C SER A 239 -11.84 -13.92 -11.87
N GLN A 240 -10.61 -14.17 -12.32
CA GLN A 240 -10.34 -15.11 -13.40
C GLN A 240 -10.61 -16.58 -13.00
N THR A 241 -10.56 -16.90 -11.71
CA THR A 241 -10.79 -18.26 -11.19
C THR A 241 -12.25 -18.51 -10.80
N TYR A 242 -12.86 -17.56 -10.08
CA TYR A 242 -14.20 -17.70 -9.52
C TYR A 242 -15.28 -16.98 -10.34
N GLY A 243 -14.89 -16.15 -11.31
CA GLY A 243 -15.78 -15.42 -12.20
C GLY A 243 -15.90 -13.93 -11.89
N ARG A 244 -16.75 -13.28 -12.69
CA ARG A 244 -17.01 -11.83 -12.71
C ARG A 244 -17.50 -11.24 -11.38
N ILE A 245 -18.08 -12.08 -10.53
CA ILE A 245 -18.45 -11.78 -9.15
C ILE A 245 -18.08 -12.98 -8.27
N PHE A 246 -17.46 -12.73 -7.13
CA PHE A 246 -17.12 -13.78 -6.18
C PHE A 246 -17.22 -13.32 -4.72
N HIS A 247 -17.30 -14.29 -3.82
CA HIS A 247 -17.47 -14.09 -2.38
C HIS A 247 -16.26 -14.61 -1.61
N LEU A 248 -15.84 -13.84 -0.62
CA LEU A 248 -14.84 -14.20 0.38
C LEU A 248 -15.43 -13.95 1.77
N LYS A 249 -15.21 -14.90 2.67
CA LYS A 249 -15.58 -14.78 4.08
C LYS A 249 -14.33 -14.52 4.91
N LEU A 250 -14.11 -13.31 5.40
CA LEU A 250 -12.97 -12.95 6.24
C LEU A 250 -13.37 -13.07 7.71
N GLY A 251 -13.18 -14.26 8.27
CA GLY A 251 -13.75 -14.62 9.56
C GLY A 251 -15.28 -14.50 9.58
N SER A 252 -15.81 -13.52 10.29
CA SER A 252 -17.23 -13.19 10.35
C SER A 252 -17.68 -12.11 9.36
N ARG A 253 -16.79 -11.61 8.48
CA ARG A 253 -17.08 -10.53 7.54
C ARG A 253 -17.27 -11.07 6.13
N ASP A 254 -18.37 -10.72 5.48
CA ASP A 254 -18.62 -11.04 4.08
C ASP A 254 -18.03 -9.96 3.16
N LEU A 255 -17.23 -10.38 2.19
CA LEU A 255 -16.65 -9.54 1.14
C LEU A 255 -17.11 -10.08 -0.22
N VAL A 256 -17.75 -9.23 -1.01
CA VAL A 256 -18.16 -9.51 -2.38
C VAL A 256 -17.34 -8.62 -3.31
N VAL A 257 -16.72 -9.23 -4.30
CA VAL A 257 -15.86 -8.54 -5.27
C VAL A 257 -16.55 -8.55 -6.63
N VAL A 258 -16.67 -7.37 -7.23
CA VAL A 258 -17.27 -7.17 -8.55
C VAL A 258 -16.18 -6.76 -9.53
N SER A 259 -16.08 -7.50 -10.63
CA SER A 259 -15.04 -7.35 -11.66
C SER A 259 -15.62 -7.31 -13.08
N ASP A 260 -16.86 -6.83 -13.23
CA ASP A 260 -17.61 -6.77 -14.49
C ASP A 260 -18.38 -5.43 -14.63
N PRO A 261 -18.40 -4.79 -15.81
CA PRO A 261 -19.03 -3.48 -16.01
C PRO A 261 -20.54 -3.47 -15.75
N GLU A 262 -21.26 -4.49 -16.16
CA GLU A 262 -22.72 -4.61 -15.96
C GLU A 262 -23.04 -4.72 -14.47
N LEU A 263 -22.32 -5.57 -13.74
CA LEU A 263 -22.48 -5.69 -12.28
C LEU A 263 -22.02 -4.43 -11.54
N ALA A 264 -20.98 -3.75 -12.01
CA ALA A 264 -20.58 -2.45 -11.46
C ALA A 264 -21.68 -1.40 -11.67
N SER A 265 -22.39 -1.45 -12.80
CA SER A 265 -23.56 -0.61 -13.08
C SER A 265 -24.70 -0.88 -12.11
N GLU A 266 -24.99 -2.14 -11.82
CA GLU A 266 -25.97 -2.50 -10.79
C GLU A 266 -25.56 -1.95 -9.41
N VAL A 267 -24.34 -2.17 -8.95
CA VAL A 267 -23.90 -1.71 -7.61
C VAL A 267 -23.88 -0.19 -7.47
N LEU A 268 -23.35 0.51 -8.47
CA LEU A 268 -23.07 1.96 -8.37
C LEU A 268 -24.25 2.82 -8.81
N HIS A 269 -25.09 2.32 -9.72
CA HIS A 269 -26.18 3.06 -10.32
C HIS A 269 -27.55 2.40 -10.13
N GLY A 270 -27.77 1.22 -10.71
CA GLY A 270 -29.10 0.57 -10.75
C GLY A 270 -29.69 0.29 -9.36
N GLN A 271 -28.84 -0.16 -8.44
CA GLN A 271 -29.12 -0.45 -7.03
C GLN A 271 -28.28 0.44 -6.11
N GLY A 272 -28.01 1.68 -6.55
CA GLY A 272 -27.10 2.60 -5.85
C GLY A 272 -27.63 3.12 -4.50
N VAL A 273 -28.89 2.86 -4.15
CA VAL A 273 -29.44 3.11 -2.80
C VAL A 273 -29.15 1.91 -1.90
N GLU A 274 -29.45 0.71 -2.39
CA GLU A 274 -29.31 -0.57 -1.72
C GLU A 274 -27.85 -0.80 -1.32
N PHE A 275 -26.91 -0.63 -2.26
CA PHE A 275 -25.47 -0.72 -2.01
C PHE A 275 -24.84 0.63 -1.65
N GLY A 276 -25.64 1.66 -1.38
CA GLY A 276 -25.18 3.02 -1.19
C GLY A 276 -24.43 3.26 0.13
N SER A 277 -24.42 2.33 1.07
CA SER A 277 -23.80 2.53 2.39
C SER A 277 -22.30 2.21 2.39
N ARG A 278 -21.58 2.63 3.44
CA ARG A 278 -20.18 2.21 3.65
C ARG A 278 -20.07 1.22 4.80
N PRO A 279 -19.28 0.15 4.65
CA PRO A 279 -18.94 -0.69 5.78
C PRO A 279 -17.92 0.05 6.66
N ARG A 280 -18.03 -0.15 7.97
CA ARG A 280 -17.07 0.34 8.95
C ARG A 280 -16.57 -0.81 9.81
N ASN A 281 -15.39 -0.62 10.36
CA ASN A 281 -14.84 -1.44 11.42
C ASN A 281 -14.55 -0.55 12.63
N VAL A 282 -14.09 -1.19 13.69
CA VAL A 282 -13.85 -0.60 15.01
C VAL A 282 -12.85 0.56 15.00
N VAL A 283 -11.95 0.60 14.01
CA VAL A 283 -10.96 1.66 13.81
C VAL A 283 -11.59 2.83 13.06
N PHE A 284 -12.30 2.57 11.97
CA PHE A 284 -13.03 3.61 11.25
C PHE A 284 -14.14 4.23 12.10
N ASP A 285 -14.79 3.48 12.98
CA ASP A 285 -15.76 4.02 13.94
C ASP A 285 -15.15 5.12 14.84
N ILE A 286 -13.90 4.95 15.28
CA ILE A 286 -13.17 5.98 16.07
C ILE A 286 -12.91 7.21 15.22
N PHE A 287 -12.37 7.02 14.02
CA PHE A 287 -11.95 8.14 13.18
C PHE A 287 -13.10 8.90 12.50
N THR A 288 -14.31 8.36 12.53
CA THR A 288 -15.49 8.91 11.85
C THR A 288 -16.62 9.25 12.80
N GLY A 289 -16.42 9.07 14.11
CA GLY A 289 -17.47 9.26 15.11
C GLY A 289 -18.67 8.34 14.90
N ASN A 290 -18.43 7.08 14.55
CA ASN A 290 -19.44 6.08 14.15
C ASN A 290 -20.20 6.46 12.86
N GLY A 291 -19.53 7.09 11.88
CA GLY A 291 -20.14 7.50 10.62
C GLY A 291 -20.92 8.83 10.72
N GLN A 292 -20.48 9.72 11.60
CA GLN A 292 -20.89 11.13 11.62
C GLN A 292 -20.22 11.95 10.51
N ASP A 293 -19.23 11.37 9.83
CA ASP A 293 -18.56 11.94 8.69
C ASP A 293 -19.39 11.86 7.39
N MET A 294 -18.83 12.35 6.29
CA MET A 294 -19.45 12.35 4.97
C MET A 294 -19.12 11.08 4.17
N VAL A 295 -17.88 10.57 4.28
CA VAL A 295 -17.38 9.49 3.43
C VAL A 295 -17.87 8.13 3.90
N PHE A 296 -17.72 7.81 5.20
CA PHE A 296 -17.90 6.48 5.77
C PHE A 296 -19.25 6.26 6.47
N THR A 297 -20.18 7.20 6.35
CA THR A 297 -21.54 7.06 6.87
C THR A 297 -22.39 6.07 6.06
N ILE A 298 -23.52 5.60 6.60
CA ILE A 298 -24.49 4.78 5.85
C ILE A 298 -25.30 5.65 4.87
N TYR A 299 -25.99 5.03 3.92
CA TYR A 299 -26.92 5.75 3.07
C TYR A 299 -28.18 6.13 3.87
N GLY A 300 -28.53 7.41 3.87
CA GLY A 300 -29.64 7.93 4.68
C GLY A 300 -29.62 9.45 4.76
N ASP A 301 -30.44 10.01 5.65
CA ASP A 301 -30.65 11.46 5.74
C ASP A 301 -29.41 12.22 6.18
N HIS A 302 -28.63 11.66 7.12
CA HIS A 302 -27.34 12.23 7.51
C HIS A 302 -26.42 12.42 6.32
N TRP A 303 -26.22 11.36 5.52
CA TRP A 303 -25.39 11.44 4.32
C TRP A 303 -25.91 12.46 3.30
N ARG A 304 -27.23 12.48 3.03
CA ARG A 304 -27.83 13.44 2.09
C ARG A 304 -27.59 14.88 2.56
N LYS A 305 -27.74 15.12 3.86
CA LYS A 305 -27.50 16.40 4.50
C LYS A 305 -26.04 16.82 4.38
N MET A 306 -25.10 15.97 4.77
CA MET A 306 -23.65 16.24 4.65
C MET A 306 -23.24 16.48 3.19
N ARG A 307 -23.72 15.66 2.25
CA ARG A 307 -23.43 15.83 0.81
C ARG A 307 -23.91 17.19 0.32
N ARG A 308 -25.14 17.58 0.67
CA ARG A 308 -25.75 18.84 0.27
C ARG A 308 -24.97 20.04 0.83
N ILE A 309 -24.69 20.02 2.13
CA ILE A 309 -23.97 21.09 2.84
C ILE A 309 -22.57 21.29 2.27
N MET A 310 -21.87 20.21 1.92
CA MET A 310 -20.53 20.30 1.33
C MET A 310 -20.52 20.68 -0.16
N THR A 311 -21.61 20.48 -0.90
CA THR A 311 -21.61 20.70 -2.36
C THR A 311 -21.36 22.17 -2.71
N VAL A 312 -22.12 23.09 -2.14
CA VAL A 312 -21.99 24.53 -2.43
C VAL A 312 -20.59 25.07 -2.16
N PRO A 313 -19.98 24.85 -0.96
CA PRO A 313 -18.70 25.44 -0.62
C PRO A 313 -17.48 24.78 -1.29
N PHE A 314 -17.60 23.56 -1.82
CA PHE A 314 -16.44 22.83 -2.38
C PHE A 314 -16.58 22.40 -3.83
N PHE A 315 -17.77 22.01 -4.29
CA PHE A 315 -17.92 21.13 -5.44
C PHE A 315 -18.86 21.69 -6.50
N THR A 316 -18.69 22.97 -6.84
CA THR A 316 -19.45 23.63 -7.92
C THR A 316 -18.52 24.36 -8.89
N ASN A 317 -18.96 24.59 -10.13
CA ASN A 317 -18.20 25.40 -11.09
C ASN A 317 -17.92 26.81 -10.56
N LYS A 318 -18.81 27.37 -9.72
CA LYS A 318 -18.57 28.67 -9.07
C LYS A 318 -17.33 28.64 -8.16
N VAL A 319 -17.14 27.56 -7.41
CA VAL A 319 -15.95 27.35 -6.58
C VAL A 319 -14.71 27.20 -7.47
N VAL A 320 -14.80 26.45 -8.56
CA VAL A 320 -13.68 26.35 -9.52
C VAL A 320 -13.27 27.73 -10.04
N HIS A 321 -14.21 28.51 -10.57
CA HIS A 321 -13.89 29.84 -11.11
C HIS A 321 -13.38 30.82 -10.03
N ALA A 322 -13.82 30.67 -8.78
CA ALA A 322 -13.35 31.52 -7.68
C ALA A 322 -11.91 31.20 -7.26
N TYR A 323 -11.48 29.93 -7.37
CA TYR A 323 -10.19 29.47 -6.85
C TYR A 323 -9.19 29.04 -7.93
N SER A 324 -9.57 28.97 -9.21
CA SER A 324 -8.67 28.50 -10.29
C SER A 324 -7.38 29.32 -10.38
N ASN A 325 -7.49 30.64 -10.33
CA ASN A 325 -6.32 31.54 -10.34
C ASN A 325 -5.37 31.23 -9.18
N MET A 326 -5.93 30.91 -8.01
CA MET A 326 -5.15 30.51 -6.84
C MET A 326 -4.42 29.18 -7.06
N TRP A 327 -5.06 28.19 -7.71
CA TRP A 327 -4.40 26.93 -8.03
C TRP A 327 -3.26 27.13 -9.02
N GLU A 328 -3.48 27.99 -10.01
CA GLU A 328 -2.47 28.37 -11.01
C GLU A 328 -1.28 29.07 -10.36
N GLU A 329 -1.51 30.02 -9.44
CA GLU A 329 -0.47 30.68 -8.65
C GLU A 329 0.36 29.67 -7.84
N GLU A 330 -0.29 28.75 -7.10
CA GLU A 330 0.43 27.76 -6.29
C GLU A 330 1.28 26.82 -7.17
N MET A 331 0.80 26.49 -8.38
CA MET A 331 1.58 25.71 -9.34
C MET A 331 2.71 26.54 -9.99
N ASP A 332 2.50 27.83 -10.24
CA ASP A 332 3.56 28.72 -10.73
C ASP A 332 4.67 28.88 -9.69
N LEU A 333 4.35 28.88 -8.38
CA LEU A 333 5.35 28.83 -7.31
C LEU A 333 6.17 27.52 -7.35
N VAL A 334 5.56 26.38 -7.71
CA VAL A 334 6.31 25.12 -7.89
C VAL A 334 7.31 25.26 -9.04
N VAL A 335 6.87 25.84 -10.18
CA VAL A 335 7.75 26.08 -11.33
C VAL A 335 8.89 27.03 -10.96
N GLN A 336 8.59 28.14 -10.26
CA GLN A 336 9.60 29.10 -9.81
C GLN A 336 10.63 28.46 -8.88
N ASP A 337 10.20 27.62 -7.94
CA ASP A 337 11.08 26.89 -7.04
C ASP A 337 12.00 25.92 -7.80
N LEU A 338 11.51 25.30 -8.88
CA LEU A 338 12.30 24.44 -9.78
C LEU A 338 13.27 25.26 -10.64
N MET A 339 12.89 26.46 -11.06
CA MET A 339 13.71 27.39 -11.86
C MET A 339 14.76 28.17 -11.06
N ASN A 340 14.75 28.11 -9.73
CA ASN A 340 15.73 28.83 -8.92
C ASN A 340 17.16 28.31 -9.16
N LYS A 341 18.10 29.21 -9.50
CA LYS A 341 19.48 28.89 -9.93
C LYS A 341 20.29 28.13 -8.89
N ASP A 342 20.17 28.47 -7.62
CA ASP A 342 20.87 27.77 -6.53
C ASP A 342 20.32 26.35 -6.38
N ALA A 343 19.03 26.20 -6.65
CA ALA A 343 18.35 24.93 -6.63
C ALA A 343 18.72 24.07 -7.86
N MET A 344 18.85 24.65 -9.07
CA MET A 344 19.28 23.91 -10.27
C MET A 344 20.64 23.22 -10.07
N LYS A 345 21.63 23.92 -9.47
CA LYS A 345 22.97 23.34 -9.22
C LYS A 345 22.94 22.17 -8.25
N MET A 346 22.12 22.23 -7.22
CA MET A 346 21.97 21.13 -6.25
C MET A 346 21.15 19.95 -6.80
N ARG A 347 20.42 20.16 -7.90
CA ARG A 347 19.42 19.21 -8.45
C ARG A 347 19.85 18.54 -9.75
N ALA A 348 21.13 18.65 -10.12
CA ALA A 348 21.71 17.88 -11.23
C ALA A 348 21.55 16.35 -11.04
N GLN A 349 21.31 15.89 -9.82
CA GLN A 349 21.05 14.49 -9.48
C GLN A 349 19.55 14.12 -9.47
N GLY A 350 18.66 15.07 -9.77
CA GLY A 350 17.21 14.93 -9.71
C GLY A 350 16.58 15.30 -8.36
N VAL A 351 15.25 15.40 -8.33
CA VAL A 351 14.45 15.80 -7.17
C VAL A 351 13.27 14.87 -6.97
N VAL A 352 12.99 14.52 -5.72
CA VAL A 352 11.70 13.96 -5.31
C VAL A 352 10.66 15.08 -5.25
N ILE A 353 10.01 15.37 -6.38
CA ILE A 353 9.09 16.53 -6.51
C ILE A 353 7.83 16.39 -5.64
N ARG A 354 7.46 15.15 -5.28
CA ARG A 354 6.27 14.83 -4.49
C ARG A 354 6.13 15.73 -3.26
N THR A 355 7.19 15.97 -2.51
CA THR A 355 7.14 16.77 -1.27
C THR A 355 6.76 18.23 -1.54
N ARG A 356 7.19 18.78 -2.68
CA ARG A 356 6.83 20.14 -3.08
C ARG A 356 5.41 20.23 -3.63
N LEU A 357 4.96 19.22 -4.36
CA LEU A 357 3.57 19.09 -4.82
C LEU A 357 2.62 18.83 -3.66
N GLN A 358 3.07 18.14 -2.60
CA GLN A 358 2.33 17.97 -1.36
C GLN A 358 2.06 19.34 -0.73
N LEU A 359 3.08 20.19 -0.55
CA LEU A 359 2.87 21.56 -0.05
C LEU A 359 1.87 22.33 -0.91
N MET A 360 1.99 22.26 -2.25
CA MET A 360 1.07 22.92 -3.17
C MET A 360 -0.38 22.46 -2.95
N LEU A 361 -0.62 21.15 -2.87
CA LEU A 361 -1.96 20.61 -2.61
C LEU A 361 -2.50 20.98 -1.24
N TYR A 362 -1.66 20.99 -0.20
CA TYR A 362 -2.04 21.48 1.12
C TYR A 362 -2.43 22.96 1.04
N ASN A 363 -1.64 23.80 0.38
CA ASN A 363 -1.97 25.22 0.21
C ASN A 363 -3.27 25.43 -0.55
N ILE A 364 -3.49 24.70 -1.66
CA ILE A 364 -4.75 24.76 -2.42
C ILE A 364 -5.93 24.41 -1.51
N MET A 365 -5.88 23.25 -0.84
CA MET A 365 -6.99 22.78 -0.03
C MET A 365 -7.22 23.65 1.20
N TYR A 366 -6.17 24.16 1.84
CA TYR A 366 -6.29 25.03 3.03
C TYR A 366 -6.69 26.46 2.68
N ARG A 367 -6.33 26.99 1.51
CA ARG A 367 -6.85 28.29 1.03
C ARG A 367 -8.35 28.17 0.74
N MET A 368 -8.79 27.06 0.13
CA MET A 368 -10.21 26.81 -0.09
C MET A 368 -10.98 26.60 1.23
N MET A 369 -10.43 25.81 2.17
CA MET A 369 -11.11 25.49 3.43
C MET A 369 -11.13 26.67 4.40
N PHE A 370 -10.00 27.36 4.56
CA PHE A 370 -9.73 28.25 5.70
C PHE A 370 -9.18 29.62 5.30
N ASP A 371 -9.03 29.90 4.00
CA ASP A 371 -8.37 31.12 3.49
C ASP A 371 -6.97 31.33 4.09
N CYS A 372 -6.23 30.23 4.27
CA CYS A 372 -4.86 30.26 4.77
C CYS A 372 -3.96 29.28 4.02
N LYS A 373 -2.65 29.48 4.12
CA LYS A 373 -1.65 28.61 3.48
C LYS A 373 -0.45 28.40 4.39
N PHE A 374 0.32 27.37 4.08
CA PHE A 374 1.60 27.11 4.73
C PHE A 374 2.71 27.84 3.98
N GLU A 375 3.70 28.34 4.71
CA GLU A 375 4.76 29.18 4.12
C GLU A 375 5.78 28.37 3.33
N SER A 376 6.13 27.18 3.82
CA SER A 376 7.14 26.33 3.21
C SER A 376 7.03 24.87 3.66
N GLN A 377 7.82 23.99 3.06
CA GLN A 377 7.93 22.59 3.50
C GLN A 377 8.52 22.45 4.92
N LYS A 378 9.10 23.53 5.47
CA LYS A 378 9.67 23.58 6.82
C LYS A 378 8.72 24.21 7.84
N ASP A 379 7.54 24.65 7.41
CA ASP A 379 6.52 25.19 8.30
C ASP A 379 6.13 24.12 9.36
N PRO A 380 6.25 24.42 10.66
CA PRO A 380 5.91 23.46 11.71
C PRO A 380 4.47 22.95 11.64
N LEU A 381 3.50 23.79 11.25
CA LEU A 381 2.10 23.38 11.12
C LEU A 381 1.91 22.47 9.91
N PHE A 382 2.62 22.72 8.81
CA PHE A 382 2.60 21.83 7.64
C PHE A 382 3.13 20.45 8.00
N ILE A 383 4.33 20.39 8.61
CA ILE A 383 4.95 19.13 9.04
C ILE A 383 4.02 18.36 9.98
N GLN A 384 3.40 19.06 10.93
CA GLN A 384 2.48 18.46 11.87
C GLN A 384 1.21 17.94 11.18
N ALA A 385 0.62 18.70 10.25
CA ALA A 385 -0.55 18.27 9.48
C ALA A 385 -0.25 17.05 8.61
N THR A 386 0.91 17.02 7.93
CA THR A 386 1.35 15.86 7.13
C THR A 386 1.58 14.63 7.99
N LYS A 387 2.18 14.80 9.18
CA LYS A 387 2.43 13.71 10.11
C LYS A 387 1.11 13.12 10.63
N PHE A 388 0.16 13.97 11.02
CA PHE A 388 -1.15 13.52 11.45
C PHE A 388 -1.89 12.75 10.35
N ASN A 389 -1.87 13.23 9.11
CA ASN A 389 -2.53 12.57 7.98
C ASN A 389 -1.88 11.20 7.69
N SER A 390 -0.55 11.14 7.68
CA SER A 390 0.19 9.89 7.47
C SER A 390 -0.06 8.86 8.59
N GLU A 391 0.02 9.26 9.86
CA GLU A 391 -0.27 8.36 10.99
C GLU A 391 -1.73 7.87 10.98
N ARG A 392 -2.66 8.75 10.60
CA ARG A 392 -4.10 8.45 10.49
C ARG A 392 -4.37 7.45 9.38
N SER A 393 -3.76 7.63 8.21
CA SER A 393 -3.86 6.68 7.09
C SER A 393 -3.21 5.34 7.46
N ARG A 394 -2.01 5.35 8.07
CA ARG A 394 -1.30 4.14 8.51
C ARG A 394 -2.09 3.30 9.49
N LEU A 395 -2.68 3.90 10.53
CA LEU A 395 -3.46 3.15 11.52
C LEU A 395 -4.76 2.58 10.92
N ALA A 396 -5.46 3.32 10.08
CA ALA A 396 -6.70 2.84 9.48
C ALA A 396 -6.49 1.74 8.44
N GLN A 397 -5.33 1.69 7.79
CA GLN A 397 -5.00 0.71 6.75
C GLN A 397 -4.10 -0.44 7.27
N SER A 398 -3.75 -0.45 8.56
CA SER A 398 -2.91 -1.50 9.14
C SER A 398 -3.65 -2.84 9.23
N PHE A 399 -2.99 -3.94 8.86
CA PHE A 399 -3.51 -5.29 9.04
C PHE A 399 -3.47 -5.76 10.50
N GLU A 400 -2.75 -5.06 11.38
CA GLU A 400 -2.57 -5.43 12.79
C GLU A 400 -3.90 -5.56 13.55
N TYR A 401 -4.99 -4.93 13.09
CA TYR A 401 -6.28 -5.03 13.77
C TYR A 401 -7.27 -6.03 13.14
N ASN A 402 -6.93 -6.63 12.00
CA ASN A 402 -7.82 -7.51 11.24
C ASN A 402 -8.35 -8.67 12.08
N TYR A 403 -7.52 -9.28 12.93
CA TYR A 403 -7.94 -10.40 13.78
C TYR A 403 -9.13 -10.06 14.68
N GLY A 404 -9.22 -8.84 15.20
CA GLY A 404 -10.32 -8.42 16.07
C GLY A 404 -11.54 -7.88 15.32
N ASP A 405 -11.40 -7.59 14.01
CA ASP A 405 -12.53 -7.26 13.13
C ASP A 405 -13.14 -8.51 12.47
N PHE A 406 -12.29 -9.46 12.07
CA PHE A 406 -12.69 -10.73 11.46
C PHE A 406 -13.15 -11.75 12.49
N ILE A 407 -12.59 -11.73 13.71
CA ILE A 407 -12.98 -12.61 14.81
C ILE A 407 -13.39 -11.74 16.00
N PRO A 408 -14.68 -11.33 16.10
CA PRO A 408 -15.13 -10.34 17.09
C PRO A 408 -14.85 -10.71 18.55
N PHE A 409 -14.77 -12.00 18.89
CA PHE A 409 -14.39 -12.45 20.23
C PHE A 409 -12.95 -12.03 20.62
N LEU A 410 -12.06 -11.80 19.65
CA LEU A 410 -10.71 -11.29 19.88
C LEU A 410 -10.62 -9.76 19.97
N ARG A 411 -11.73 -9.05 19.73
CA ARG A 411 -11.78 -7.58 19.81
C ARG A 411 -11.28 -7.00 21.15
N PRO A 412 -11.49 -7.61 22.33
CA PRO A 412 -10.92 -7.09 23.58
C PRO A 412 -9.39 -6.95 23.57
N PHE A 413 -8.67 -7.77 22.80
CA PHE A 413 -7.22 -7.69 22.67
C PHE A 413 -6.75 -6.51 21.80
N LEU A 414 -7.66 -5.85 21.06
CA LEU A 414 -7.35 -4.62 20.32
C LEU A 414 -7.27 -3.37 21.21
N ARG A 415 -7.50 -3.48 22.53
CA ARG A 415 -7.57 -2.31 23.44
C ARG A 415 -6.39 -1.36 23.27
N GLY A 416 -5.16 -1.88 23.18
CA GLY A 416 -3.96 -1.06 22.99
C GLY A 416 -3.95 -0.32 21.64
N PHE A 417 -4.28 -1.02 20.55
CA PHE A 417 -4.36 -0.44 19.21
C PHE A 417 -5.47 0.63 19.11
N LEU A 418 -6.66 0.35 19.66
CA LEU A 418 -7.77 1.30 19.67
C LEU A 418 -7.48 2.53 20.52
N ASN A 419 -6.73 2.38 21.62
CA ASN A 419 -6.30 3.55 22.41
C ASN A 419 -5.33 4.44 21.63
N LYS A 420 -4.40 3.86 20.83
CA LYS A 420 -3.55 4.63 19.91
C LYS A 420 -4.39 5.39 18.88
N CYS A 421 -5.42 4.74 18.32
CA CYS A 421 -6.33 5.39 17.37
C CYS A 421 -7.11 6.55 18.00
N ARG A 422 -7.64 6.36 19.22
CA ARG A 422 -8.37 7.42 19.95
C ARG A 422 -7.46 8.60 20.29
N ASP A 423 -6.27 8.34 20.82
CA ASP A 423 -5.30 9.39 21.13
C ASP A 423 -4.93 10.21 19.89
N LEU A 424 -4.61 9.52 18.78
CA LEU A 424 -4.33 10.19 17.51
C LEU A 424 -5.52 11.04 17.07
N GLN A 425 -6.74 10.48 17.10
CA GLN A 425 -7.93 11.20 16.66
C GLN A 425 -8.21 12.43 17.52
N SER A 426 -8.12 12.32 18.85
CA SER A 426 -8.29 13.44 19.76
C SER A 426 -7.26 14.55 19.48
N ARG A 427 -5.98 14.20 19.33
CA ARG A 427 -4.92 15.17 19.02
C ARG A 427 -5.11 15.82 17.65
N ARG A 428 -5.54 15.05 16.65
CA ARG A 428 -5.76 15.54 15.28
C ARG A 428 -6.97 16.47 15.19
N LEU A 429 -8.09 16.11 15.80
CA LEU A 429 -9.27 16.98 15.86
C LEU A 429 -8.99 18.27 16.65
N ALA A 430 -8.27 18.17 17.77
CA ALA A 430 -7.84 19.35 18.53
C ALA A 430 -6.91 20.25 17.69
N PHE A 431 -6.02 19.67 16.88
CA PHE A 431 -5.19 20.42 15.95
C PHE A 431 -6.03 21.18 14.91
N PHE A 432 -7.00 20.51 14.27
CA PHE A 432 -7.89 21.20 13.32
C PHE A 432 -8.71 22.31 13.98
N ASN A 433 -9.24 22.03 15.17
CA ASN A 433 -10.03 22.99 15.91
C ASN A 433 -9.22 24.24 16.27
N ASN A 434 -8.10 24.03 16.98
CA ASN A 434 -7.34 25.12 17.60
C ASN A 434 -6.61 25.99 16.57
N TYR A 435 -6.11 25.39 15.48
CA TYR A 435 -5.28 26.11 14.51
C TYR A 435 -6.04 26.67 13.32
N PHE A 436 -7.24 26.16 13.02
CA PHE A 436 -7.98 26.52 11.81
C PHE A 436 -9.42 26.95 12.10
N ILE A 437 -10.25 26.06 12.67
CA ILE A 437 -11.69 26.33 12.84
C ILE A 437 -11.92 27.48 13.83
N GLU A 438 -11.29 27.45 15.00
CA GLU A 438 -11.45 28.48 16.03
C GLU A 438 -10.95 29.85 15.53
N LYS A 439 -9.89 29.87 14.72
CA LYS A 439 -9.43 31.11 14.07
C LYS A 439 -10.47 31.64 13.11
N ARG A 440 -11.13 30.78 12.31
CA ARG A 440 -12.22 31.22 11.42
C ARG A 440 -13.45 31.68 12.19
N ARG A 441 -13.84 31.00 13.28
CA ARG A 441 -14.93 31.48 14.16
C ARG A 441 -14.68 32.92 14.62
N LYS A 442 -13.48 33.22 15.10
CA LYS A 442 -13.08 34.59 15.52
C LYS A 442 -13.12 35.61 14.38
N VAL A 443 -12.70 35.24 13.17
CA VAL A 443 -12.80 36.13 12.00
C VAL A 443 -14.25 36.42 11.64
N MET A 444 -15.12 35.39 11.65
CA MET A 444 -16.55 35.56 11.39
C MET A 444 -17.23 36.42 12.45
N GLU A 445 -16.85 36.29 13.73
CA GLU A 445 -17.38 37.10 14.83
C GLU A 445 -16.90 38.56 14.80
N ALA A 446 -15.72 38.86 14.26
CA ALA A 446 -15.25 40.23 14.11
C ALA A 446 -15.99 41.01 13.01
N ASN A 447 -16.55 40.33 12.00
CA ASN A 447 -17.19 40.92 10.82
C ASN A 447 -18.74 40.97 10.93
N LEU A 448 -19.27 41.37 12.10
CA LEU A 448 -20.70 41.32 12.41
C LEU A 448 -21.60 42.20 11.51
N GLU A 449 -21.08 43.27 10.92
CA GLU A 449 -21.88 44.24 10.13
C GLU A 449 -22.02 43.89 8.63
N GLY A 450 -21.41 42.80 8.18
CA GLY A 450 -21.53 42.33 6.80
C GLY A 450 -20.81 41.01 6.61
N HIS A 451 -21.42 39.90 7.07
CA HIS A 451 -20.91 38.53 6.94
C HIS A 451 -20.66 38.18 5.46
N GLU A 452 -19.51 38.56 4.93
CA GLU A 452 -19.04 38.07 3.65
C GLU A 452 -18.39 36.70 3.90
N ILE A 453 -19.02 35.65 3.38
CA ILE A 453 -18.48 34.30 3.43
C ILE A 453 -17.27 34.25 2.47
N THR A 454 -16.07 34.08 3.02
CA THR A 454 -14.83 34.14 2.22
C THR A 454 -14.25 32.77 1.90
N CYS A 455 -14.60 31.74 2.66
CA CYS A 455 -14.08 30.39 2.45
C CYS A 455 -15.08 29.28 2.77
N ALA A 456 -14.71 28.05 2.41
CA ALA A 456 -15.61 26.91 2.49
C ALA A 456 -16.04 26.59 3.93
N ILE A 457 -15.16 26.69 4.93
CA ILE A 457 -15.53 26.39 6.32
C ILE A 457 -16.53 27.40 6.89
N ASP A 458 -16.55 28.64 6.41
CA ASP A 458 -17.49 29.66 6.89
C ASP A 458 -18.93 29.22 6.57
N HIS A 459 -19.17 28.62 5.39
CA HIS A 459 -20.46 28.00 5.06
C HIS A 459 -20.82 26.83 5.99
N ILE A 460 -19.83 26.04 6.41
CA ILE A 460 -20.03 24.87 7.28
C ILE A 460 -20.34 25.33 8.72
N ILE A 461 -19.62 26.33 9.23
CA ILE A 461 -19.87 26.96 10.53
C ILE A 461 -21.26 27.62 10.55
N GLU A 462 -21.68 28.23 9.45
CA GLU A 462 -23.03 28.80 9.36
C GLU A 462 -24.13 27.72 9.39
N ALA A 463 -23.90 26.57 8.75
CA ALA A 463 -24.83 25.44 8.84
C ALA A 463 -24.92 24.88 10.27
N GLU A 464 -23.81 24.87 11.01
CA GLU A 464 -23.80 24.54 12.44
C GLU A 464 -24.56 25.57 13.28
N ARG A 465 -24.34 26.87 13.07
CA ARG A 465 -25.06 27.96 13.77
C ARG A 465 -26.58 27.89 13.55
N LYS A 466 -27.01 27.45 12.37
CA LYS A 466 -28.44 27.19 12.05
C LYS A 466 -28.99 25.90 12.65
N GLY A 467 -28.16 25.10 13.32
CA GLY A 467 -28.53 23.81 13.89
C GLY A 467 -28.72 22.70 12.84
N GLU A 468 -28.24 22.88 11.61
CA GLU A 468 -28.34 21.84 10.57
C GLU A 468 -27.37 20.68 10.86
N ILE A 469 -26.19 20.97 11.42
CA ILE A 469 -25.14 20.01 11.77
C ILE A 469 -24.56 20.31 13.15
N SER A 470 -23.90 19.33 13.76
CA SER A 470 -23.19 19.51 15.02
C SER A 470 -21.77 20.05 14.83
N GLU A 471 -21.17 20.57 15.90
CA GLU A 471 -19.75 20.93 15.94
C GLU A 471 -18.84 19.76 15.54
N GLU A 472 -19.19 18.55 15.98
CA GLU A 472 -18.45 17.33 15.63
C GLU A 472 -18.51 17.06 14.12
N ASN A 473 -19.64 17.33 13.45
CA ASN A 473 -19.75 17.20 12.01
C ASN A 473 -18.84 18.19 11.26
N VAL A 474 -18.66 19.41 11.78
CA VAL A 474 -17.70 20.39 11.21
C VAL A 474 -16.29 19.81 11.20
N LEU A 475 -15.86 19.24 12.33
CA LEU A 475 -14.56 18.61 12.48
C LEU A 475 -14.39 17.40 11.54
N TYR A 476 -15.41 16.55 11.40
CA TYR A 476 -15.33 15.39 10.50
C TYR A 476 -15.33 15.77 9.01
N ILE A 477 -15.90 16.92 8.63
CA ILE A 477 -15.76 17.45 7.27
C ILE A 477 -14.29 17.77 6.98
N VAL A 478 -13.61 18.46 7.90
CA VAL A 478 -12.17 18.79 7.77
C VAL A 478 -11.31 17.52 7.75
N GLU A 479 -11.60 16.57 8.65
CA GLU A 479 -10.98 15.24 8.70
C GLU A 479 -11.06 14.53 7.35
N ASN A 480 -12.26 14.46 6.76
CA ASN A 480 -12.53 13.79 5.49
C ASN A 480 -11.80 14.45 4.32
N ILE A 481 -11.84 15.78 4.19
CA ILE A 481 -11.20 16.49 3.08
C ILE A 481 -9.68 16.25 3.09
N ASN A 482 -9.05 16.29 4.27
CA ASN A 482 -7.62 16.08 4.43
C ASN A 482 -7.14 14.72 3.91
N VAL A 483 -7.91 13.65 4.14
CA VAL A 483 -7.54 12.30 3.70
C VAL A 483 -8.01 11.99 2.27
N ALA A 484 -9.13 12.56 1.84
CA ALA A 484 -9.75 12.21 0.56
C ALA A 484 -9.25 13.02 -0.63
N ALA A 485 -8.81 14.27 -0.43
CA ALA A 485 -8.46 15.18 -1.53
C ALA A 485 -6.94 15.31 -1.77
N ILE A 486 -6.13 15.21 -0.71
CA ILE A 486 -4.70 15.54 -0.80
C ILE A 486 -3.89 14.35 -1.31
N GLU A 487 -3.86 13.23 -0.56
CA GLU A 487 -2.97 12.10 -0.90
C GLU A 487 -3.33 11.46 -2.24
N THR A 488 -4.62 11.34 -2.55
CA THR A 488 -5.16 10.73 -3.78
C THR A 488 -4.75 11.48 -5.04
N THR A 489 -4.90 12.81 -5.04
CA THR A 489 -4.48 13.68 -6.14
C THR A 489 -2.95 13.68 -6.24
N LEU A 490 -2.24 13.66 -5.11
CA LEU A 490 -0.77 13.61 -5.09
C LEU A 490 -0.22 12.32 -5.70
N TRP A 491 -0.82 11.15 -5.40
CA TRP A 491 -0.45 9.89 -6.05
C TRP A 491 -0.68 9.95 -7.56
N SER A 492 -1.79 10.52 -8.00
CA SER A 492 -2.09 10.68 -9.43
C SER A 492 -1.08 11.59 -10.14
N MET A 493 -0.65 12.68 -9.50
CA MET A 493 0.42 13.54 -10.02
C MET A 493 1.74 12.80 -10.15
N GLU A 494 2.11 12.01 -9.13
CA GLU A 494 3.35 11.25 -9.13
C GLU A 494 3.36 10.18 -10.23
N TRP A 495 2.24 9.46 -10.40
CA TRP A 495 2.07 8.52 -11.51
C TRP A 495 2.20 9.20 -12.87
N ALA A 496 1.52 10.33 -13.08
CA ALA A 496 1.60 11.08 -14.34
C ALA A 496 3.04 11.51 -14.65
N ILE A 497 3.76 12.05 -13.66
CA ILE A 497 5.14 12.50 -13.80
C ILE A 497 6.07 11.32 -14.12
N ALA A 498 5.94 10.21 -13.41
CA ALA A 498 6.75 9.01 -13.65
C ALA A 498 6.53 8.46 -15.08
N GLU A 499 5.27 8.40 -15.53
CA GLU A 499 4.95 7.93 -16.88
C GLU A 499 5.42 8.90 -17.97
N LEU A 500 5.34 10.20 -17.74
CA LEU A 500 5.87 11.20 -18.67
C LEU A 500 7.38 11.07 -18.84
N VAL A 501 8.12 10.85 -17.76
CA VAL A 501 9.58 10.60 -17.82
C VAL A 501 9.87 9.35 -18.66
N ASN A 502 9.11 8.27 -18.46
CA ASN A 502 9.28 7.02 -19.20
C ASN A 502 8.81 7.11 -20.67
N HIS A 503 8.03 8.14 -21.02
CA HIS A 503 7.46 8.34 -22.34
C HIS A 503 7.73 9.74 -22.91
N PRO A 504 8.98 10.08 -23.30
CA PRO A 504 9.33 11.41 -23.84
C PRO A 504 8.53 11.83 -25.09
N ARG A 505 7.99 10.86 -25.85
CA ARG A 505 7.07 11.16 -26.97
C ARG A 505 5.77 11.82 -26.49
N VAL A 506 5.22 11.37 -25.37
CA VAL A 506 4.00 11.94 -24.79
C VAL A 506 4.27 13.36 -24.30
N GLN A 507 5.41 13.60 -23.63
CA GLN A 507 5.83 14.96 -23.25
C GLN A 507 5.89 15.91 -24.44
N ARG A 508 6.53 15.48 -25.55
CA ARG A 508 6.61 16.29 -26.78
C ARG A 508 5.23 16.60 -27.35
N LYS A 509 4.35 15.61 -27.46
CA LYS A 509 2.99 15.83 -27.97
C LYS A 509 2.16 16.80 -27.12
N ILE A 510 2.25 16.72 -25.79
CA ILE A 510 1.60 17.70 -24.89
C ILE A 510 2.17 19.10 -25.13
N ARG A 511 3.49 19.22 -25.28
CA ARG A 511 4.15 20.51 -25.53
C ARG A 511 3.77 21.10 -26.89
N ASP A 512 3.74 20.27 -27.93
CA ASP A 512 3.34 20.67 -29.28
C ASP A 512 1.86 21.09 -29.29
N GLU A 513 0.99 20.38 -28.57
CA GLU A 513 -0.42 20.75 -28.38
C GLU A 513 -0.55 22.10 -27.67
N ILE A 514 0.10 22.28 -26.53
CA ILE A 514 0.08 23.54 -25.77
C ILE A 514 0.59 24.70 -26.63
N SER A 515 1.68 24.50 -27.37
CA SER A 515 2.23 25.51 -28.27
C SER A 515 1.25 25.83 -29.40
N THR A 516 0.72 24.84 -30.10
CA THR A 516 -0.20 25.06 -31.23
C THR A 516 -1.51 25.74 -30.79
N VAL A 517 -2.05 25.34 -29.64
CA VAL A 517 -3.37 25.79 -29.18
C VAL A 517 -3.31 27.13 -28.43
N LEU A 518 -2.25 27.38 -27.64
CA LEU A 518 -2.17 28.54 -26.76
C LEU A 518 -1.16 29.61 -27.21
N HIS A 519 -0.03 29.23 -27.84
CA HIS A 519 0.97 30.22 -28.26
C HIS A 519 0.49 31.11 -29.41
N ASP A 520 -0.32 30.58 -30.33
CA ASP A 520 -0.92 31.37 -31.42
C ASP A 520 -1.87 32.47 -30.89
N GLN A 521 -2.29 32.40 -29.62
CA GLN A 521 -3.15 33.37 -28.94
C GLN A 521 -2.39 34.21 -27.89
N GLY A 522 -1.13 33.90 -27.60
CA GLY A 522 -0.36 34.55 -26.52
C GLY A 522 -0.81 34.17 -25.10
N ASP A 523 -1.59 33.10 -24.96
CA ASP A 523 -2.23 32.71 -23.70
C ASP A 523 -1.31 31.85 -22.82
N SER A 524 -1.36 32.05 -21.50
CA SER A 524 -0.79 31.12 -20.52
C SER A 524 -1.71 29.91 -20.31
N LEU A 525 -1.15 28.78 -19.88
CA LEU A 525 -1.96 27.62 -19.47
C LEU A 525 -2.71 27.95 -18.16
N THR A 526 -4.04 27.92 -18.24
CA THR A 526 -4.98 28.20 -17.13
C THR A 526 -6.04 27.11 -17.04
N GLU A 527 -6.78 27.05 -15.94
CA GLU A 527 -7.90 26.11 -15.79
C GLU A 527 -8.92 26.29 -16.92
N SER A 528 -9.21 27.55 -17.25
CA SER A 528 -10.24 27.92 -18.21
C SER A 528 -9.95 27.45 -19.63
N ASN A 529 -8.70 27.15 -20.00
CA ASN A 529 -8.33 26.70 -21.34
C ASN A 529 -7.90 25.22 -21.41
N LEU A 530 -7.94 24.48 -20.29
CA LEU A 530 -7.66 23.03 -20.26
C LEU A 530 -8.58 22.22 -21.19
N TYR A 531 -9.82 22.69 -21.41
CA TYR A 531 -10.76 22.02 -22.33
C TYR A 531 -10.29 22.03 -23.79
N LYS A 532 -9.39 22.94 -24.17
CA LYS A 532 -8.84 23.04 -25.52
C LYS A 532 -7.67 22.07 -25.77
N LEU A 533 -7.23 21.31 -24.75
CA LEU A 533 -6.03 20.47 -24.78
C LEU A 533 -6.39 18.98 -24.66
N PRO A 534 -7.00 18.37 -25.70
CA PRO A 534 -7.51 17.01 -25.64
C PRO A 534 -6.43 15.94 -25.41
N TYR A 535 -5.19 16.12 -25.89
CA TYR A 535 -4.09 15.19 -25.68
C TYR A 535 -3.56 15.25 -24.23
N LEU A 536 -3.49 16.44 -23.63
CA LEU A 536 -3.25 16.60 -22.19
C LEU A 536 -4.33 15.87 -21.37
N GLN A 537 -5.61 16.08 -21.69
CA GLN A 537 -6.72 15.41 -21.01
C GLN A 537 -6.66 13.89 -21.18
N ALA A 538 -6.38 13.40 -22.39
CA ALA A 538 -6.18 12.00 -22.69
C ALA A 538 -5.02 11.40 -21.86
N THR A 539 -3.95 12.16 -21.63
CA THR A 539 -2.83 11.74 -20.78
C THR A 539 -3.24 11.60 -19.31
N ILE A 540 -4.06 12.53 -18.79
CA ILE A 540 -4.63 12.40 -17.45
C ILE A 540 -5.56 11.18 -17.36
N LYS A 541 -6.43 10.97 -18.35
CA LYS A 541 -7.31 9.79 -18.42
C LYS A 541 -6.50 8.49 -18.42
N GLU A 542 -5.43 8.42 -19.22
CA GLU A 542 -4.56 7.24 -19.29
C GLU A 542 -3.79 6.99 -18.00
N THR A 543 -3.35 8.05 -17.32
CA THR A 543 -2.74 7.94 -15.98
C THR A 543 -3.73 7.31 -15.00
N LEU A 544 -4.97 7.81 -14.95
CA LEU A 544 -6.00 7.31 -14.03
C LEU A 544 -6.50 5.91 -14.41
N ARG A 545 -6.41 5.53 -15.69
CA ARG A 545 -6.77 4.19 -16.19
C ARG A 545 -5.75 3.16 -15.75
N LEU A 546 -4.47 3.41 -16.03
CA LEU A 546 -3.37 2.49 -15.76
C LEU A 546 -3.04 2.44 -14.26
N HIS A 547 -3.03 3.61 -13.62
CA HIS A 547 -2.58 3.81 -12.24
C HIS A 547 -3.67 4.41 -11.35
N SER A 548 -4.82 3.73 -11.28
CA SER A 548 -5.96 4.20 -10.47
C SER A 548 -5.56 4.30 -8.99
N PRO A 549 -5.51 5.52 -8.39
CA PRO A 549 -5.02 5.72 -7.03
C PRO A 549 -5.91 5.06 -5.97
N ILE A 550 -7.18 4.80 -6.29
CA ILE A 550 -8.13 4.06 -5.46
C ILE A 550 -8.66 2.89 -6.30
N PRO A 551 -7.88 1.81 -6.47
CA PRO A 551 -8.13 0.80 -7.50
C PRO A 551 -9.36 -0.06 -7.23
N LEU A 552 -9.82 -0.14 -5.97
CA LEU A 552 -11.02 -0.86 -5.55
C LEU A 552 -12.20 0.06 -5.19
N LEU A 553 -12.09 1.35 -5.53
CA LEU A 553 -12.97 2.43 -5.05
C LEU A 553 -13.07 2.45 -3.51
N VAL A 554 -13.96 3.29 -2.99
CA VAL A 554 -14.36 3.18 -1.57
C VAL A 554 -15.38 2.04 -1.44
N PRO A 555 -15.21 1.12 -0.48
CA PRO A 555 -16.12 -0.03 -0.34
C PRO A 555 -17.59 0.36 -0.18
N HIS A 556 -18.48 -0.39 -0.82
CA HIS A 556 -19.93 -0.28 -0.69
C HIS A 556 -20.47 -1.32 0.31
N MET A 557 -21.70 -1.14 0.76
CA MET A 557 -22.36 -2.07 1.68
C MET A 557 -23.88 -2.00 1.50
N ASN A 558 -24.52 -3.17 1.53
CA ASN A 558 -25.96 -3.31 1.58
C ASN A 558 -26.49 -3.38 3.02
N LEU A 559 -27.53 -2.59 3.33
CA LEU A 559 -28.14 -2.58 4.67
C LEU A 559 -29.10 -3.74 4.92
N GLU A 560 -29.65 -4.32 3.85
CA GLU A 560 -30.51 -5.50 3.87
C GLU A 560 -30.01 -6.53 2.85
N GLU A 561 -30.49 -7.77 2.94
CA GLU A 561 -30.20 -8.78 1.91
C GLU A 561 -30.59 -8.26 0.52
N ALA A 562 -29.71 -8.43 -0.46
CA ALA A 562 -29.89 -7.91 -1.82
C ALA A 562 -29.62 -8.99 -2.88
N LYS A 563 -29.99 -8.71 -4.12
CA LYS A 563 -29.64 -9.53 -5.29
C LYS A 563 -28.64 -8.79 -6.17
N LEU A 564 -27.60 -9.49 -6.61
CA LEU A 564 -26.61 -8.93 -7.55
C LEU A 564 -26.15 -10.03 -8.49
N GLY A 565 -26.31 -9.83 -9.81
CA GLY A 565 -25.93 -10.83 -10.81
C GLY A 565 -26.62 -12.19 -10.62
N GLY A 566 -27.85 -12.21 -10.11
CA GLY A 566 -28.60 -13.44 -9.78
C GLY A 566 -28.25 -14.09 -8.44
N TYR A 567 -27.21 -13.63 -7.75
CA TYR A 567 -26.79 -14.14 -6.45
C TYR A 567 -27.44 -13.38 -5.29
N THR A 568 -27.59 -14.06 -4.15
CA THR A 568 -27.96 -13.46 -2.87
C THR A 568 -26.72 -12.83 -2.22
N ILE A 569 -26.81 -11.55 -1.87
CA ILE A 569 -25.78 -10.82 -1.14
C ILE A 569 -26.25 -10.64 0.31
N PRO A 570 -25.59 -11.26 1.31
CA PRO A 570 -25.99 -11.16 2.70
C PRO A 570 -26.02 -9.72 3.21
N LYS A 571 -26.92 -9.44 4.16
CA LYS A 571 -26.99 -8.15 4.86
C LYS A 571 -25.63 -7.76 5.45
N GLY A 572 -25.22 -6.52 5.23
CA GLY A 572 -23.97 -5.96 5.77
C GLY A 572 -22.71 -6.42 5.04
N SER A 573 -22.84 -7.04 3.86
CA SER A 573 -21.68 -7.44 3.07
C SER A 573 -20.90 -6.22 2.60
N LYS A 574 -19.56 -6.29 2.69
CA LYS A 574 -18.66 -5.35 2.05
C LYS A 574 -18.62 -5.67 0.56
N VAL A 575 -19.00 -4.73 -0.29
CA VAL A 575 -18.99 -4.88 -1.75
C VAL A 575 -17.89 -3.99 -2.32
N VAL A 576 -16.93 -4.55 -3.03
CA VAL A 576 -15.85 -3.79 -3.68
C VAL A 576 -15.93 -3.95 -5.20
N VAL A 577 -15.77 -2.84 -5.91
CA VAL A 577 -15.68 -2.83 -7.38
C VAL A 577 -14.21 -2.70 -7.74
N ASN A 578 -13.65 -3.69 -8.43
CA ASN A 578 -12.26 -3.65 -8.87
C ASN A 578 -12.13 -2.73 -10.10
N ALA A 579 -12.21 -1.42 -9.88
CA ALA A 579 -12.18 -0.41 -10.93
C ALA A 579 -10.89 -0.46 -11.75
N TRP A 580 -9.75 -0.81 -11.14
CA TRP A 580 -8.50 -1.03 -11.87
C TRP A 580 -8.61 -2.19 -12.85
N TRP A 581 -9.22 -3.31 -12.45
CA TRP A 581 -9.42 -4.43 -13.38
C TRP A 581 -10.38 -4.05 -14.51
N LEU A 582 -11.46 -3.33 -14.20
CA LEU A 582 -12.38 -2.83 -15.23
C LEU A 582 -11.66 -1.98 -16.28
N SER A 583 -10.66 -1.19 -15.86
CA SER A 583 -9.89 -0.30 -16.73
C SER A 583 -8.63 -0.92 -17.35
N ASN A 584 -8.28 -2.16 -16.98
CA ASN A 584 -7.06 -2.86 -17.45
C ASN A 584 -7.30 -4.30 -17.93
N ASN A 585 -8.56 -4.76 -18.01
CA ASN A 585 -8.88 -6.08 -18.53
C ASN A 585 -8.65 -6.13 -20.06
N PRO A 586 -7.80 -7.04 -20.57
CA PRO A 586 -7.55 -7.18 -22.00
C PRO A 586 -8.76 -7.62 -22.83
N GLU A 587 -9.84 -8.12 -22.20
CA GLU A 587 -11.13 -8.37 -22.87
C GLU A 587 -11.77 -7.08 -23.39
N TRP A 588 -11.54 -5.95 -22.70
CA TRP A 588 -12.23 -4.69 -23.00
C TRP A 588 -11.31 -3.57 -23.48
N TRP A 589 -10.01 -3.67 -23.20
CA TRP A 589 -9.03 -2.64 -23.51
C TRP A 589 -7.91 -3.21 -24.38
N LYS A 590 -7.61 -2.56 -25.50
CA LYS A 590 -6.52 -2.97 -26.40
C LYS A 590 -5.15 -2.62 -25.80
N ASN A 591 -4.28 -3.61 -25.62
CA ASN A 591 -2.96 -3.47 -24.98
C ASN A 591 -3.07 -2.68 -23.65
N PRO A 592 -3.77 -3.21 -22.64
CA PRO A 592 -4.11 -2.45 -21.43
C PRO A 592 -2.90 -2.08 -20.57
N THR A 593 -1.79 -2.80 -20.72
CA THR A 593 -0.54 -2.56 -19.98
C THR A 593 0.31 -1.45 -20.58
N GLU A 594 0.01 -0.98 -21.79
CA GLU A 594 0.71 0.14 -22.43
C GLU A 594 0.15 1.48 -21.92
N PHE A 595 1.03 2.40 -21.50
CA PHE A 595 0.68 3.79 -21.30
C PHE A 595 0.55 4.49 -22.67
N ARG A 596 -0.67 4.55 -23.19
CA ARG A 596 -0.98 5.09 -24.53
C ARG A 596 -2.13 6.09 -24.47
N PRO A 597 -1.87 7.39 -24.20
CA PRO A 597 -2.89 8.43 -24.19
C PRO A 597 -3.73 8.49 -25.48
N GLU A 598 -3.14 8.15 -26.62
CA GLU A 598 -3.82 8.13 -27.92
C GLU A 598 -5.12 7.30 -27.93
N ARG A 599 -5.26 6.28 -27.08
CA ARG A 599 -6.48 5.47 -27.01
C ARG A 599 -7.74 6.32 -26.73
N PHE A 600 -7.60 7.37 -25.92
CA PHE A 600 -8.70 8.27 -25.56
C PHE A 600 -9.00 9.32 -26.64
N LEU A 601 -8.26 9.32 -27.74
CA LEU A 601 -8.53 10.09 -28.96
C LEU A 601 -8.91 9.18 -30.15
N GLU A 602 -8.63 7.89 -30.02
CA GLU A 602 -8.86 6.86 -31.02
C GLU A 602 -10.05 5.97 -30.59
N GLU A 603 -9.79 4.71 -30.20
CA GLU A 603 -10.84 3.72 -29.98
C GLU A 603 -11.72 3.98 -28.73
N GLU A 604 -11.21 4.71 -27.74
CA GLU A 604 -11.91 5.07 -26.50
C GLU A 604 -12.28 6.58 -26.47
N GLY A 605 -12.42 7.22 -27.63
CA GLY A 605 -12.73 8.65 -27.74
C GLY A 605 -14.05 9.09 -27.10
N GLY A 606 -14.98 8.16 -26.86
CA GLY A 606 -16.25 8.41 -26.15
C GLY A 606 -16.19 8.15 -24.64
N THR A 607 -15.05 7.67 -24.11
CA THR A 607 -14.90 7.28 -22.71
C THR A 607 -14.44 8.48 -21.87
N GLU A 608 -15.26 8.84 -20.90
CA GLU A 608 -15.06 10.01 -20.04
C GLU A 608 -14.95 9.65 -18.57
N ALA A 609 -14.09 10.38 -17.84
CA ALA A 609 -13.92 10.21 -16.39
C ALA A 609 -15.10 10.79 -15.60
N VAL A 610 -15.83 11.76 -16.19
CA VAL A 610 -16.95 12.48 -15.56
C VAL A 610 -18.28 11.90 -16.07
N ALA A 611 -19.18 11.57 -15.15
CA ALA A 611 -20.54 11.18 -15.50
C ALA A 611 -21.37 12.41 -15.92
N GLY A 612 -21.34 12.74 -17.21
CA GLY A 612 -22.17 13.79 -17.84
C GLY A 612 -22.93 13.33 -19.09
N GLY A 613 -22.73 12.08 -19.52
CA GLY A 613 -23.34 11.45 -20.70
C GLY A 613 -23.53 9.95 -20.50
N LYS A 614 -23.37 9.13 -21.56
CA LYS A 614 -23.38 7.66 -21.43
C LYS A 614 -22.18 7.25 -20.59
N VAL A 615 -22.43 6.72 -19.39
CA VAL A 615 -21.38 6.26 -18.48
C VAL A 615 -20.76 4.98 -19.02
N ASP A 616 -19.44 4.99 -19.16
CA ASP A 616 -18.67 3.79 -19.47
C ASP A 616 -18.21 3.11 -18.18
N PHE A 617 -18.86 2.00 -17.83
CA PHE A 617 -18.55 1.26 -16.61
C PHE A 617 -17.21 0.49 -16.67
N ARG A 618 -16.50 0.52 -17.80
CA ARG A 618 -15.11 0.05 -17.91
C ARG A 618 -14.12 1.05 -17.31
N PHE A 619 -14.47 2.33 -17.21
CA PHE A 619 -13.57 3.38 -16.72
C PHE A 619 -14.22 4.18 -15.58
N LEU A 620 -13.87 3.83 -14.34
CA LEU A 620 -14.52 4.35 -13.13
C LEU A 620 -13.57 5.04 -12.13
N PRO A 621 -12.63 5.91 -12.55
CA PRO A 621 -11.59 6.45 -11.66
C PRO A 621 -12.14 7.25 -10.46
N PHE A 622 -13.37 7.75 -10.56
CA PHE A 622 -14.05 8.52 -9.51
C PHE A 622 -15.35 7.87 -9.00
N GLY A 623 -15.61 6.62 -9.41
CA GLY A 623 -16.89 5.95 -9.20
C GLY A 623 -18.06 6.65 -9.89
N VAL A 624 -19.27 6.08 -9.77
CA VAL A 624 -20.49 6.56 -10.44
C VAL A 624 -21.66 6.60 -9.46
N GLY A 625 -22.68 7.38 -9.79
CA GLY A 625 -23.95 7.38 -9.08
C GLY A 625 -23.90 8.18 -7.79
N ARG A 626 -24.70 7.75 -6.80
CA ARG A 626 -24.98 8.57 -5.61
C ARG A 626 -23.74 8.85 -4.77
N ARG A 627 -22.80 7.90 -4.73
CA ARG A 627 -21.60 7.97 -3.89
C ARG A 627 -20.33 8.26 -4.69
N SER A 628 -20.47 8.77 -5.93
CA SER A 628 -19.34 9.22 -6.75
C SER A 628 -18.54 10.33 -6.06
N CYS A 629 -17.27 10.43 -6.42
CA CYS A 629 -16.38 11.45 -5.90
C CYS A 629 -16.90 12.85 -6.27
N PRO A 630 -17.20 13.72 -5.29
CA PRO A 630 -17.58 15.10 -5.59
C PRO A 630 -16.36 15.94 -6.00
N GLY A 631 -15.17 15.54 -5.57
CA GLY A 631 -13.91 16.26 -5.82
C GLY A 631 -13.36 16.10 -7.23
N ILE A 632 -14.02 15.34 -8.12
CA ILE A 632 -13.60 15.20 -9.53
C ILE A 632 -13.43 16.55 -10.23
N ILE A 633 -14.31 17.50 -9.90
CA ILE A 633 -14.32 18.87 -10.42
C ILE A 633 -13.08 19.69 -10.00
N LEU A 634 -12.40 19.28 -8.91
CA LEU A 634 -11.16 19.91 -8.45
C LEU A 634 -9.94 19.11 -8.94
N ALA A 635 -10.00 17.78 -8.83
CA ALA A 635 -8.87 16.91 -9.11
C ALA A 635 -8.44 16.93 -10.58
N LEU A 636 -9.38 16.89 -11.53
CA LEU A 636 -9.04 16.87 -12.95
C LEU A 636 -8.36 18.17 -13.43
N PRO A 637 -8.89 19.38 -13.12
CA PRO A 637 -8.19 20.61 -13.45
C PRO A 637 -6.81 20.74 -12.79
N ILE A 638 -6.69 20.40 -11.51
CA ILE A 638 -5.42 20.47 -10.80
C ILE A 638 -4.39 19.52 -11.44
N LEU A 639 -4.77 18.30 -11.80
CA LEU A 639 -3.89 17.36 -12.52
C LEU A 639 -3.47 17.91 -13.89
N GLY A 640 -4.41 18.48 -14.65
CA GLY A 640 -4.13 19.11 -15.94
C GLY A 640 -3.13 20.28 -15.81
N LEU A 641 -3.33 21.17 -14.84
CA LEU A 641 -2.43 22.29 -14.56
C LEU A 641 -1.03 21.81 -14.19
N VAL A 642 -0.90 20.81 -13.31
CA VAL A 642 0.40 20.28 -12.88
C VAL A 642 1.15 19.69 -14.07
N VAL A 643 0.52 18.78 -14.81
CA VAL A 643 1.17 18.13 -15.96
C VAL A 643 1.51 19.15 -17.05
N GLY A 644 0.56 20.00 -17.42
CA GLY A 644 0.77 20.98 -18.49
C GLY A 644 1.81 22.05 -18.14
N LYS A 645 1.79 22.61 -16.92
CA LYS A 645 2.78 23.63 -16.51
C LYS A 645 4.19 23.03 -16.35
N LEU A 646 4.32 21.79 -15.88
CA LEU A 646 5.62 21.11 -15.84
C LEU A 646 6.16 20.83 -17.25
N VAL A 647 5.37 20.21 -18.13
CA VAL A 647 5.82 19.81 -19.48
C VAL A 647 6.09 21.01 -20.40
N SER A 648 5.37 22.12 -20.20
CA SER A 648 5.59 23.37 -20.96
C SER A 648 6.84 24.13 -20.54
N LYS A 649 7.40 23.87 -19.36
CA LYS A 649 8.59 24.57 -18.83
C LYS A 649 9.83 23.72 -18.75
N PHE A 650 9.67 22.40 -18.68
CA PHE A 650 10.76 21.46 -18.50
C PHE A 650 10.69 20.29 -19.48
N GLU A 651 11.86 19.74 -19.78
CA GLU A 651 12.00 18.35 -20.20
C GLU A 651 12.19 17.49 -18.94
N LEU A 652 11.28 16.54 -18.71
CA LEU A 652 11.30 15.67 -17.54
C LEU A 652 12.13 14.42 -17.88
N LYS A 653 13.21 14.18 -17.15
CA LYS A 653 14.17 13.10 -17.40
C LYS A 653 14.38 12.22 -16.17
N ALA A 654 14.73 10.96 -16.41
CA ALA A 654 15.22 10.08 -15.36
C ALA A 654 16.61 10.57 -14.88
N PRO A 655 16.99 10.25 -13.63
CA PRO A 655 18.33 10.57 -13.12
C PRO A 655 19.45 9.95 -13.98
N HIS A 656 20.64 10.54 -13.95
CA HIS A 656 21.78 9.98 -14.68
C HIS A 656 22.07 8.52 -14.24
N GLY A 657 22.23 7.63 -15.22
CA GLY A 657 22.42 6.19 -14.97
C GLY A 657 21.14 5.40 -14.76
N VAL A 658 19.97 6.05 -14.77
CA VAL A 658 18.65 5.42 -14.70
C VAL A 658 18.00 5.51 -16.09
N GLU A 659 17.69 4.36 -16.70
CA GLU A 659 17.06 4.32 -18.02
C GLU A 659 15.58 4.74 -17.95
N LYS A 660 14.86 4.23 -16.94
CA LYS A 660 13.44 4.51 -16.70
C LYS A 660 13.19 4.62 -15.20
N ILE A 661 12.23 5.47 -14.84
CA ILE A 661 11.70 5.51 -13.48
C ILE A 661 11.00 4.19 -13.17
N ASP A 662 11.29 3.65 -11.99
CA ASP A 662 10.62 2.47 -11.45
C ASP A 662 9.16 2.80 -11.11
N VAL A 663 8.25 2.28 -11.92
CA VAL A 663 6.80 2.41 -11.77
C VAL A 663 6.19 1.22 -11.02
N SER A 664 6.99 0.51 -10.21
CA SER A 664 6.48 -0.55 -9.35
C SER A 664 5.40 -0.04 -8.42
N GLU A 665 4.32 -0.79 -8.33
CA GLU A 665 3.15 -0.46 -7.53
C GLU A 665 3.35 -0.85 -6.06
N LYS A 666 2.92 0.02 -5.16
CA LYS A 666 2.73 -0.29 -3.74
C LYS A 666 1.37 0.22 -3.31
N GLY A 667 0.66 -0.61 -2.56
CA GLY A 667 -0.71 -0.31 -2.19
C GLY A 667 -1.36 -1.51 -1.54
N GLY A 668 -2.65 -1.39 -1.31
CA GLY A 668 -3.47 -2.45 -0.74
C GLY A 668 -4.92 -2.21 -1.09
N GLN A 669 -5.82 -2.53 -0.15
CA GLN A 669 -7.25 -2.42 -0.42
C GLN A 669 -7.75 -0.99 -0.67
N PHE A 670 -7.08 0.04 -0.16
CA PHE A 670 -7.56 1.42 -0.17
C PHE A 670 -6.84 2.35 -1.13
N SER A 671 -5.55 2.10 -1.41
CA SER A 671 -4.71 3.01 -2.18
C SER A 671 -3.75 2.26 -3.09
N LEU A 672 -3.36 2.93 -4.17
CA LEU A 672 -2.30 2.54 -5.07
C LEU A 672 -1.39 3.75 -5.32
N HIS A 673 -0.12 3.58 -5.03
CA HIS A 673 0.90 4.60 -5.24
C HIS A 673 2.20 3.95 -5.70
N ILE A 674 3.13 4.77 -6.18
CA ILE A 674 4.45 4.26 -6.57
C ILE A 674 5.15 3.68 -5.33
N ALA A 675 5.89 2.59 -5.51
CA ALA A 675 6.60 1.92 -4.42
C ALA A 675 7.75 2.76 -3.87
N SER A 676 8.44 3.43 -4.78
CA SER A 676 9.58 4.31 -4.52
C SER A 676 9.29 5.69 -5.08
N HIS A 677 9.34 6.72 -4.24
CA HIS A 677 9.07 8.08 -4.70
C HIS A 677 10.01 8.48 -5.84
N SER A 678 9.43 9.02 -6.91
CA SER A 678 10.17 9.29 -8.15
C SER A 678 11.16 10.44 -7.98
N THR A 679 12.44 10.16 -8.22
CA THR A 679 13.47 11.19 -8.42
C THR A 679 13.51 11.57 -9.89
N VAL A 680 13.28 12.85 -10.20
CA VAL A 680 13.13 13.35 -11.58
C VAL A 680 14.07 14.53 -11.81
N ILE A 681 14.73 14.57 -12.97
CA ILE A 681 15.45 15.75 -13.46
C ILE A 681 14.46 16.62 -14.23
N PHE A 682 14.37 17.89 -13.85
CA PHE A 682 13.57 18.91 -14.54
C PHE A 682 14.53 19.84 -15.28
N GLU A 683 14.78 19.56 -16.56
CA GLU A 683 15.67 20.37 -17.38
C GLU A 683 14.89 21.54 -18.00
N PRO A 684 15.21 22.81 -17.67
CA PRO A 684 14.52 23.95 -18.25
C PRO A 684 14.62 23.95 -19.77
N LEU A 685 13.49 24.17 -20.44
CA LEU A 685 13.49 24.40 -21.88
C LEU A 685 14.11 25.77 -22.16
N SER A 686 15.06 25.85 -23.10
CA SER A 686 15.59 27.13 -23.59
C SER A 686 14.45 27.97 -24.17
N ALA A 687 14.35 29.22 -23.70
CA ALA A 687 13.38 30.21 -24.16
C ALA A 687 13.52 30.56 -25.64
#